data_AF-A0A669D021-F1
#
_entry.id   AF-A0A669D021-F1
#
_cell.length_a   1.000
_cell.length_b   1.000
_cell.length_c   1.000
_cell.angle_alpha   90.00
_cell.angle_beta   90.00
_cell.angle_gamma   90.00
#
_symmetry.space_group_name_H-M   'P 1'
#
loop_
_entity.id
_entity.type
_entity.pdbx_description
1 polymer ?
#
loop_
_entity_poly.entity_id
_entity_poly.type
_entity_poly.pdbx_seq_one_letter_code
_entity_poly.pdbx_strand_id
1 'polypeptide(L)'
;MLKANGLLNTEDREEEIKQMEVYKNHSKFMKTKIDQLKQELSKKESELLALQTKLETLNNQNSDCKQHIEVLKESLTAKEQRAAILQTEVDALRLRLEEKESFLNKKTKQLQDLTEEKGTLAGEIRDMKDMLEVKERKINVLQKKIENLQEQLRDKDKQLGNLKDRVKSLQTDSSNTDTALATLEEALSEKERIIERLKDQREREDRERLEEVESYKKENKELKEKVNSLQIELTEKESSLIDLKEHASSLASSGLKKDSKLKSLEIAIEQKKEECSKLETQLQKQAEQLFSHMNTPKAHEVEQQSGSRGNPEYVDRVKLLEKEVSYYKDEANKAQAEVERLLDILREVETEKNDKDKKIAELESLAPRQGGKDQVKKGSNIKLGPQGDKKGLGQDPRKDNMCPCFPKRQLEELMNTLERTRQELDATKQRLSSTQQSLQERDTHLTNMRQERRKQLEEILEMKQQALLAAISEKDANIALLELSASNKKKTQEEVLALKRERDKLMHQLKQHTQSRMKLIADNYEDEQYHPHAPHHPQPQPPHAPPQPQPQYPHAPHPQQTPYPHAPHPQHPQHPQHLQHPQHPQASQQHPHPQQPQMQYPHPPHQQHPQHPQPPPQHQQHPRPPQPQHPHQQHPQHPQQHPHGHLPPQHPHPQHPHGPPQQGPHPQHPHPQHPQHPQHPQHPQHPHHAQHPRHPSPHHRGGPARGPPHAGHRPSPDQVRSHMLFMLLNTIYIVFQKSALKSFDIEK
;
A
#
# COMPACT_ATOMS: atom_id res chain seq x y z
N MET A 1 -31.82 -187.67 29.05
CA MET A 1 -31.58 -189.13 29.16
C MET A 1 -32.71 -189.76 29.97
N LEU A 2 -32.74 -191.10 30.05
CA LEU A 2 -33.59 -191.94 30.90
C LEU A 2 -35.08 -192.03 30.50
N LYS A 3 -35.52 -193.29 30.29
CA LYS A 3 -36.89 -193.71 30.61
C LYS A 3 -37.01 -193.76 32.14
N ALA A 4 -38.13 -193.31 32.69
CA ALA A 4 -38.55 -193.67 34.05
C ALA A 4 -40.02 -194.09 33.99
N ASN A 5 -40.34 -195.27 34.53
CA ASN A 5 -41.73 -195.66 34.74
C ASN A 5 -42.23 -194.96 36.00
N GLY A 6 -43.32 -194.21 35.87
CA GLY A 6 -44.12 -193.73 36.98
C GLY A 6 -45.58 -193.72 36.56
N LEU A 7 -46.44 -194.40 37.33
CA LEU A 7 -47.88 -194.17 37.23
C LEU A 7 -48.14 -192.85 37.95
N LEU A 8 -48.32 -191.79 37.16
CA LEU A 8 -49.05 -190.60 37.57
C LEU A 8 -50.45 -190.71 36.99
N ASN A 9 -51.45 -190.21 37.72
CA ASN A 9 -52.85 -190.38 37.39
C ASN A 9 -53.21 -189.66 36.08
N THR A 10 -54.34 -190.05 35.50
CA THR A 10 -54.98 -189.26 34.43
C THR A 10 -55.29 -187.84 34.89
N GLU A 11 -55.57 -187.65 36.19
CA GLU A 11 -55.75 -186.33 36.81
C GLU A 11 -54.44 -185.54 36.87
N ASP A 12 -53.33 -186.10 37.35
CA ASP A 12 -52.01 -185.42 37.40
C ASP A 12 -51.61 -184.89 36.01
N ARG A 13 -51.85 -185.68 34.96
CA ARG A 13 -51.58 -185.30 33.57
C ARG A 13 -52.54 -184.24 33.05
N GLU A 14 -53.79 -184.22 33.52
CA GLU A 14 -54.76 -183.18 33.18
C GLU A 14 -54.50 -181.88 33.95
N GLU A 15 -53.97 -181.95 35.18
CA GLU A 15 -53.46 -180.81 35.94
C GLU A 15 -52.18 -180.23 35.32
N GLU A 16 -51.23 -181.06 34.86
CA GLU A 16 -50.08 -180.61 34.09
C GLU A 16 -50.53 -179.89 32.80
N ILE A 17 -51.57 -180.39 32.11
CA ILE A 17 -52.17 -179.71 30.94
C ILE A 17 -52.83 -178.38 31.33
N LYS A 18 -53.62 -178.33 32.42
CA LYS A 18 -54.24 -177.09 32.93
C LYS A 18 -53.17 -176.07 33.33
N GLN A 19 -52.10 -176.50 33.99
CA GLN A 19 -50.98 -175.65 34.40
C GLN A 19 -50.18 -175.16 33.17
N MET A 20 -49.95 -176.02 32.19
CA MET A 20 -49.34 -175.66 30.90
C MET A 20 -50.20 -174.65 30.14
N GLU A 21 -51.54 -174.78 30.17
CA GLU A 21 -52.45 -173.82 29.55
C GLU A 21 -52.51 -172.49 30.33
N VAL A 22 -52.43 -172.50 31.66
CA VAL A 22 -52.26 -171.27 32.46
C VAL A 22 -50.93 -170.59 32.12
N TYR A 23 -49.81 -171.32 32.04
CA TYR A 23 -48.52 -170.76 31.62
C TYR A 23 -48.54 -170.25 30.18
N LYS A 24 -49.21 -170.93 29.25
CA LYS A 24 -49.39 -170.52 27.85
C LYS A 24 -50.23 -169.25 27.73
N ASN A 25 -51.32 -169.14 28.49
CA ASN A 25 -52.15 -167.94 28.55
C ASN A 25 -51.43 -166.78 29.24
N HIS A 26 -50.70 -167.02 30.32
CA HIS A 26 -49.86 -166.02 30.99
C HIS A 26 -48.72 -165.53 30.08
N SER A 27 -48.05 -166.43 29.37
CA SER A 27 -47.01 -166.12 28.37
C SER A 27 -47.59 -165.30 27.20
N LYS A 28 -48.78 -165.67 26.70
CA LYS A 28 -49.51 -164.91 25.68
C LYS A 28 -49.87 -163.51 26.18
N PHE A 29 -50.39 -163.38 27.40
CA PHE A 29 -50.70 -162.10 28.03
C PHE A 29 -49.45 -161.23 28.21
N MET A 30 -48.36 -161.78 28.76
CA MET A 30 -47.08 -161.09 28.92
C MET A 30 -46.51 -160.66 27.57
N LYS A 31 -46.58 -161.50 26.53
CA LYS A 31 -46.19 -161.12 25.17
C LYS A 31 -47.04 -159.96 24.65
N THR A 32 -48.36 -160.03 24.75
CA THR A 32 -49.25 -158.91 24.36
C THR A 32 -48.94 -157.63 25.14
N LYS A 33 -48.63 -157.72 26.44
CA LYS A 33 -48.27 -156.54 27.25
C LYS A 33 -46.89 -155.98 26.87
N ILE A 34 -45.91 -156.83 26.58
CA ILE A 34 -44.59 -156.44 26.06
C ILE A 34 -44.73 -155.78 24.69
N ASP A 35 -45.51 -156.35 23.78
CA ASP A 35 -45.67 -155.81 22.43
C ASP A 35 -46.53 -154.52 22.43
N GLN A 36 -47.48 -154.37 23.37
CA GLN A 36 -48.13 -153.09 23.69
C GLN A 36 -47.09 -152.05 24.16
N LEU A 37 -46.26 -152.39 25.15
CA LEU A 37 -45.26 -151.48 25.72
C LEU A 37 -44.21 -151.07 24.68
N LYS A 38 -43.83 -151.96 23.74
CA LYS A 38 -43.00 -151.60 22.58
C LYS A 38 -43.69 -150.61 21.65
N GLN A 39 -44.98 -150.78 21.38
CA GLN A 39 -45.73 -149.84 20.54
C GLN A 39 -45.89 -148.48 21.23
N GLU A 40 -46.10 -148.47 22.55
CA GLU A 40 -46.15 -147.25 23.38
C GLU A 40 -44.79 -146.55 23.44
N LEU A 41 -43.70 -147.31 23.60
CA LEU A 41 -42.32 -146.80 23.51
C LEU A 41 -42.03 -146.19 22.14
N SER A 42 -42.31 -146.91 21.05
CA SER A 42 -42.07 -146.43 19.68
C SER A 42 -42.90 -145.19 19.33
N LYS A 43 -44.14 -145.11 19.84
CA LYS A 43 -44.93 -143.86 19.80
C LYS A 43 -44.21 -142.73 20.55
N LYS A 44 -43.74 -142.97 21.78
CA LYS A 44 -43.01 -141.97 22.57
C LYS A 44 -41.67 -141.56 21.96
N GLU A 45 -40.97 -142.46 21.28
CA GLU A 45 -39.77 -142.14 20.48
C GLU A 45 -40.11 -141.21 19.32
N SER A 46 -41.20 -141.48 18.58
CA SER A 46 -41.67 -140.61 17.49
C SER A 46 -42.20 -139.25 17.96
N GLU A 47 -42.90 -139.22 19.10
CA GLU A 47 -43.32 -137.98 19.77
C GLU A 47 -42.12 -137.15 20.23
N LEU A 48 -41.11 -137.80 20.83
CA LEU A 48 -39.87 -137.16 21.28
C LEU A 48 -39.10 -136.56 20.11
N LEU A 49 -38.97 -137.29 18.99
CA LEU A 49 -38.32 -136.79 17.78
C LEU A 49 -39.07 -135.59 17.19
N ALA A 50 -40.40 -135.64 17.10
CA ALA A 50 -41.21 -134.53 16.63
C ALA A 50 -41.13 -133.29 17.55
N LEU A 51 -41.06 -133.50 18.87
CA LEU A 51 -40.82 -132.43 19.84
C LEU A 51 -39.40 -131.86 19.74
N GLN A 52 -38.40 -132.68 19.44
CA GLN A 52 -37.02 -132.25 19.22
C GLN A 52 -36.89 -131.37 17.97
N THR A 53 -37.46 -131.79 16.82
CA THR A 53 -37.51 -130.95 15.61
C THR A 53 -38.28 -129.65 15.84
N LYS A 54 -39.37 -129.68 16.63
CA LYS A 54 -40.12 -128.47 16.99
C LYS A 54 -39.29 -127.54 17.90
N LEU A 55 -38.54 -128.08 18.86
CA LEU A 55 -37.64 -127.32 19.73
C LEU A 55 -36.51 -126.67 18.93
N GLU A 56 -35.90 -127.40 18.00
CA GLU A 56 -34.86 -126.88 17.09
C GLU A 56 -35.41 -125.76 16.19
N THR A 57 -36.60 -125.96 15.60
CA THR A 57 -37.29 -124.94 14.80
C THR A 57 -37.57 -123.66 15.61
N LEU A 58 -38.08 -123.80 16.85
CA LEU A 58 -38.33 -122.67 17.74
C LEU A 58 -37.03 -121.99 18.21
N ASN A 59 -35.94 -122.74 18.38
CA ASN A 59 -34.64 -122.20 18.74
C ASN A 59 -34.03 -121.37 17.59
N ASN A 60 -34.17 -121.85 16.35
CA ASN A 60 -33.74 -121.11 15.16
C ASN A 60 -34.56 -119.82 14.98
N GLN A 61 -35.90 -119.90 15.08
CA GLN A 61 -36.78 -118.72 15.06
C GLN A 61 -36.44 -117.70 16.17
N ASN A 62 -36.06 -118.16 17.37
CA ASN A 62 -35.59 -117.32 18.47
C ASN A 62 -34.23 -116.65 18.14
N SER A 63 -33.34 -117.35 17.42
CA SER A 63 -32.09 -116.77 16.90
C SER A 63 -32.35 -115.68 15.86
N ASP A 64 -33.22 -115.94 14.88
CA ASP A 64 -33.61 -114.98 13.85
C ASP A 64 -34.24 -113.72 14.46
N CYS A 65 -35.12 -113.90 15.46
CA CYS A 65 -35.72 -112.80 16.20
C CYS A 65 -34.69 -111.95 16.96
N LYS A 66 -33.65 -112.57 17.55
CA LYS A 66 -32.56 -111.83 18.21
C LYS A 66 -31.75 -111.01 17.20
N GLN A 67 -31.36 -111.60 16.08
CA GLN A 67 -30.63 -110.89 15.04
C GLN A 67 -31.44 -109.73 14.45
N HIS A 68 -32.76 -109.91 14.25
CA HIS A 68 -33.64 -108.82 13.83
C HIS A 68 -33.75 -107.70 14.89
N ILE A 69 -33.75 -108.04 16.19
CA ILE A 69 -33.70 -107.05 17.27
C ILE A 69 -32.35 -106.31 17.30
N GLU A 70 -31.24 -106.98 16.98
CA GLU A 70 -29.92 -106.36 16.89
C GLU A 70 -29.82 -105.38 15.71
N VAL A 71 -30.26 -105.77 14.51
CA VAL A 71 -30.34 -104.86 13.35
C VAL A 71 -31.26 -103.66 13.61
N LEU A 72 -32.35 -103.84 14.36
CA LEU A 72 -33.21 -102.72 14.78
C LEU A 72 -32.52 -101.78 15.78
N LYS A 73 -31.70 -102.30 16.70
CA LYS A 73 -30.89 -101.48 17.62
C LYS A 73 -29.82 -100.69 16.86
N GLU A 74 -29.11 -101.31 15.92
CA GLU A 74 -28.14 -100.62 15.05
C GLU A 74 -28.81 -99.55 14.19
N SER A 75 -30.00 -99.83 13.65
CA SER A 75 -30.80 -98.84 12.92
C SER A 75 -31.28 -97.69 13.82
N LEU A 76 -31.51 -97.93 15.10
CA LEU A 76 -31.88 -96.91 16.08
C LEU A 76 -30.67 -96.03 16.45
N THR A 77 -29.54 -96.62 16.83
CA THR A 77 -28.34 -95.85 17.21
C THR A 77 -27.78 -95.04 16.04
N ALA A 78 -27.86 -95.55 14.81
CA ALA A 78 -27.51 -94.78 13.60
C ALA A 78 -28.45 -93.57 13.37
N LYS A 79 -29.73 -93.68 13.73
CA LYS A 79 -30.69 -92.55 13.67
C LYS A 79 -30.44 -91.55 14.80
N GLU A 80 -30.12 -92.01 16.01
CA GLU A 80 -29.75 -91.17 17.15
C GLU A 80 -28.47 -90.37 16.88
N GLN A 81 -27.43 -91.00 16.32
CA GLN A 81 -26.21 -90.32 15.87
C GLN A 81 -26.51 -89.28 14.78
N ARG A 82 -27.34 -89.62 13.79
CA ARG A 82 -27.76 -88.66 12.75
C ARG A 82 -28.55 -87.48 13.34
N ALA A 83 -29.42 -87.73 14.31
CA ALA A 83 -30.16 -86.67 15.01
C ALA A 83 -29.23 -85.75 15.81
N ALA A 84 -28.21 -86.30 16.47
CA ALA A 84 -27.20 -85.52 17.18
C ALA A 84 -26.37 -84.63 16.23
N ILE A 85 -25.94 -85.15 15.07
CA ILE A 85 -25.25 -84.37 14.04
C ILE A 85 -26.14 -83.21 13.56
N LEU A 86 -27.38 -83.50 13.16
CA LEU A 86 -28.33 -82.49 12.71
C LEU A 86 -28.63 -81.43 13.79
N GLN A 87 -28.65 -81.82 15.07
CA GLN A 87 -28.79 -80.87 16.18
C GLN A 87 -27.58 -79.92 16.25
N THR A 88 -26.35 -80.43 16.15
CA THR A 88 -25.15 -79.57 16.12
C THR A 88 -25.08 -78.66 14.89
N GLU A 89 -25.57 -79.12 13.73
CA GLU A 89 -25.69 -78.28 12.53
C GLU A 89 -26.72 -77.15 12.72
N VAL A 90 -27.88 -77.45 13.32
CA VAL A 90 -28.91 -76.45 13.66
C VAL A 90 -28.39 -75.42 14.66
N ASP A 91 -27.65 -75.83 15.69
CA ASP A 91 -27.11 -74.90 16.69
C ASP A 91 -25.95 -74.05 16.15
N ALA A 92 -25.12 -74.60 15.26
CA ALA A 92 -24.14 -73.81 14.50
C ALA A 92 -24.80 -72.78 13.56
N LEU A 93 -25.94 -73.13 12.94
CA LEU A 93 -26.72 -72.20 12.12
C LEU A 93 -27.41 -71.11 12.95
N ARG A 94 -27.87 -71.42 14.18
CA ARG A 94 -28.42 -70.44 15.14
C ARG A 94 -27.38 -69.41 15.54
N LEU A 95 -26.20 -69.84 16.01
CA LEU A 95 -25.10 -68.92 16.37
C LEU A 95 -24.71 -68.03 15.19
N ARG A 96 -24.63 -68.58 13.97
CA ARG A 96 -24.32 -67.82 12.75
C ARG A 96 -25.43 -66.83 12.36
N LEU A 97 -26.69 -67.09 12.74
CA LEU A 97 -27.79 -66.14 12.57
C LEU A 97 -27.69 -64.99 13.59
N GLU A 98 -27.45 -65.30 14.86
CA GLU A 98 -27.24 -64.31 15.93
C GLU A 98 -26.05 -63.38 15.63
N GLU A 99 -24.95 -63.90 15.09
CA GLU A 99 -23.82 -63.09 14.59
C GLU A 99 -24.26 -62.12 13.47
N LYS A 100 -25.12 -62.58 12.55
CA LYS A 100 -25.61 -61.77 11.42
C LYS A 100 -26.61 -60.71 11.87
N GLU A 101 -27.47 -61.02 12.83
CA GLU A 101 -28.36 -60.05 13.47
C GLU A 101 -27.56 -59.01 14.28
N SER A 102 -26.54 -59.42 15.03
CA SER A 102 -25.60 -58.53 15.72
C SER A 102 -24.87 -57.59 14.75
N PHE A 103 -24.41 -58.11 13.61
CA PHE A 103 -23.79 -57.31 12.56
C PHE A 103 -24.79 -56.35 11.89
N LEU A 104 -26.01 -56.81 11.59
CA LEU A 104 -27.06 -55.99 11.00
C LEU A 104 -27.44 -54.84 11.95
N ASN A 105 -27.66 -55.11 13.22
CA ASN A 105 -27.97 -54.09 14.23
C ASN A 105 -26.86 -53.03 14.37
N LYS A 106 -25.57 -53.44 14.30
CA LYS A 106 -24.44 -52.50 14.25
C LYS A 106 -24.48 -51.63 12.99
N LYS A 107 -24.86 -52.18 11.83
CA LYS A 107 -25.02 -51.42 10.57
C LYS A 107 -26.25 -50.51 10.56
N THR A 108 -27.37 -50.94 11.11
CA THR A 108 -28.56 -50.10 11.32
C THR A 108 -28.22 -48.89 12.20
N LYS A 109 -27.50 -49.10 13.31
CA LYS A 109 -27.04 -47.99 14.14
C LYS A 109 -26.08 -47.06 13.38
N GLN A 110 -25.07 -47.60 12.68
CA GLN A 110 -24.15 -46.77 11.88
C GLN A 110 -24.90 -45.90 10.85
N LEU A 111 -25.98 -46.41 10.24
CA LEU A 111 -26.83 -45.65 9.32
C LEU A 111 -27.66 -44.56 10.03
N GLN A 112 -28.12 -44.81 11.26
CA GLN A 112 -28.78 -43.79 12.09
C GLN A 112 -27.80 -42.68 12.46
N ASP A 113 -26.63 -43.02 13.03
CA ASP A 113 -25.61 -42.06 13.46
C ASP A 113 -25.21 -41.12 12.30
N LEU A 114 -24.97 -41.67 11.09
CA LEU A 114 -24.69 -40.92 9.87
C LEU A 114 -25.88 -40.07 9.35
N THR A 115 -27.12 -40.47 9.65
CA THR A 115 -28.32 -39.71 9.28
C THR A 115 -28.50 -38.50 10.19
N GLU A 116 -28.17 -38.62 11.47
CA GLU A 116 -28.18 -37.53 12.46
C GLU A 116 -27.03 -36.53 12.20
N GLU A 117 -25.84 -37.02 11.85
CA GLU A 117 -24.72 -36.17 11.37
C GLU A 117 -25.11 -35.39 10.11
N LYS A 118 -25.66 -36.07 9.10
CA LYS A 118 -26.16 -35.43 7.86
C LYS A 118 -27.25 -34.38 8.15
N GLY A 119 -28.12 -34.62 9.13
CA GLY A 119 -29.12 -33.66 9.59
C GLY A 119 -28.47 -32.40 10.20
N THR A 120 -27.43 -32.60 11.02
CA THR A 120 -26.66 -31.53 11.66
C THR A 120 -25.93 -30.67 10.62
N LEU A 121 -25.18 -31.29 9.70
CA LEU A 121 -24.49 -30.61 8.60
C LEU A 121 -25.47 -29.85 7.68
N ALA A 122 -26.67 -30.38 7.45
CA ALA A 122 -27.73 -29.68 6.69
C ALA A 122 -28.33 -28.48 7.44
N GLY A 123 -28.18 -28.42 8.77
CA GLY A 123 -28.44 -27.23 9.59
C GLY A 123 -27.33 -26.19 9.41
N GLU A 124 -26.08 -26.57 9.63
CA GLU A 124 -24.92 -25.66 9.50
C GLU A 124 -24.81 -25.04 8.08
N ILE A 125 -25.10 -25.81 7.03
CA ILE A 125 -25.16 -25.33 5.64
C ILE A 125 -26.26 -24.27 5.44
N ARG A 126 -27.33 -24.29 6.24
CA ARG A 126 -28.40 -23.27 6.22
C ARG A 126 -27.94 -22.00 6.93
N ASP A 127 -27.43 -22.12 8.15
CA ASP A 127 -26.94 -20.99 8.94
C ASP A 127 -25.80 -20.24 8.22
N MET A 128 -24.92 -20.97 7.53
CA MET A 128 -23.88 -20.38 6.68
C MET A 128 -24.43 -19.64 5.45
N LYS A 129 -25.53 -20.11 4.84
CA LYS A 129 -26.20 -19.41 3.73
C LYS A 129 -26.89 -18.14 4.21
N ASP A 130 -27.62 -18.19 5.31
CA ASP A 130 -28.31 -17.03 5.88
C ASP A 130 -27.29 -15.97 6.33
N MET A 131 -26.15 -16.39 6.90
CA MET A 131 -25.03 -15.50 7.20
C MET A 131 -24.37 -14.91 5.95
N LEU A 132 -24.30 -15.66 4.84
CA LEU A 132 -23.78 -15.16 3.56
C LEU A 132 -24.73 -14.11 2.97
N GLU A 133 -26.04 -14.35 2.97
CA GLU A 133 -27.04 -13.39 2.49
C GLU A 133 -27.03 -12.09 3.32
N VAL A 134 -26.87 -12.19 4.65
CA VAL A 134 -26.69 -11.01 5.51
C VAL A 134 -25.40 -10.24 5.17
N LYS A 135 -24.30 -10.92 4.83
CA LYS A 135 -23.06 -10.27 4.37
C LYS A 135 -23.24 -9.61 3.00
N GLU A 136 -23.95 -10.24 2.08
CA GLU A 136 -24.25 -9.70 0.75
C GLU A 136 -25.12 -8.44 0.84
N ARG A 137 -26.22 -8.48 1.58
CA ARG A 137 -27.04 -7.30 1.92
C ARG A 137 -26.19 -6.18 2.51
N LYS A 138 -25.21 -6.50 3.37
CA LYS A 138 -24.30 -5.52 3.98
C LYS A 138 -23.31 -4.93 2.96
N ILE A 139 -22.79 -5.74 2.03
CA ILE A 139 -21.95 -5.29 0.92
C ILE A 139 -22.72 -4.30 0.04
N ASN A 140 -23.96 -4.64 -0.35
CA ASN A 140 -24.82 -3.79 -1.19
C ASN A 140 -25.12 -2.42 -0.53
N VAL A 141 -25.28 -2.38 0.80
CA VAL A 141 -25.42 -1.11 1.55
C VAL A 141 -24.11 -0.31 1.59
N LEU A 142 -22.95 -0.97 1.65
CA LEU A 142 -21.65 -0.30 1.63
C LEU A 142 -21.29 0.22 0.23
N GLN A 143 -21.61 -0.51 -0.83
CA GLN A 143 -21.45 -0.06 -2.23
C GLN A 143 -22.24 1.23 -2.48
N LYS A 144 -23.53 1.26 -2.14
CA LYS A 144 -24.37 2.48 -2.24
C LYS A 144 -23.82 3.66 -1.43
N LYS A 145 -23.14 3.40 -0.31
CA LYS A 145 -22.47 4.45 0.47
C LYS A 145 -21.18 4.93 -0.21
N ILE A 146 -20.43 4.07 -0.87
CA ILE A 146 -19.25 4.44 -1.67
C ILE A 146 -19.68 5.27 -2.88
N GLU A 147 -20.71 4.85 -3.62
CA GLU A 147 -21.29 5.58 -4.76
C GLU A 147 -21.69 7.01 -4.37
N ASN A 148 -22.43 7.16 -3.27
CA ASN A 148 -22.85 8.46 -2.73
C ASN A 148 -21.65 9.34 -2.31
N LEU A 149 -20.62 8.77 -1.68
CA LEU A 149 -19.41 9.52 -1.30
C LEU A 149 -18.56 9.91 -2.51
N GLN A 150 -18.53 9.08 -3.57
CA GLN A 150 -17.89 9.42 -4.84
C GLN A 150 -18.63 10.54 -5.56
N GLU A 151 -19.96 10.57 -5.49
CA GLU A 151 -20.78 11.67 -6.03
C GLU A 151 -20.50 12.99 -5.30
N GLN A 152 -20.50 12.98 -3.97
CA GLN A 152 -20.12 14.14 -3.15
C GLN A 152 -18.70 14.63 -3.46
N LEU A 153 -17.76 13.73 -3.76
CA LEU A 153 -16.41 14.08 -4.19
C LEU A 153 -16.44 14.81 -5.54
N ARG A 154 -17.13 14.26 -6.55
CA ARG A 154 -17.28 14.90 -7.89
C ARG A 154 -17.88 16.30 -7.78
N ASP A 155 -18.90 16.49 -6.95
CA ASP A 155 -19.50 17.81 -6.71
C ASP A 155 -18.53 18.78 -6.03
N LYS A 156 -17.68 18.30 -5.11
CA LYS A 156 -16.65 19.12 -4.46
C LYS A 156 -15.51 19.48 -5.40
N ASP A 157 -15.07 18.56 -6.26
CA ASP A 157 -14.08 18.84 -7.30
C ASP A 157 -14.61 19.86 -8.31
N LYS A 158 -15.89 19.76 -8.69
CA LYS A 158 -16.58 20.75 -9.54
C LYS A 158 -16.68 22.13 -8.87
N GLN A 159 -17.04 22.19 -7.59
CA GLN A 159 -17.03 23.44 -6.81
C GLN A 159 -15.63 24.05 -6.73
N LEU A 160 -14.59 23.23 -6.53
CA LEU A 160 -13.20 23.64 -6.47
C LEU A 160 -12.66 24.11 -7.83
N GLY A 161 -13.08 23.50 -8.93
CA GLY A 161 -12.83 23.98 -10.29
C GLY A 161 -13.41 25.38 -10.53
N ASN A 162 -14.71 25.55 -10.28
CA ASN A 162 -15.38 26.85 -10.41
C ASN A 162 -14.72 27.95 -9.56
N LEU A 163 -14.25 27.62 -8.35
CA LEU A 163 -13.51 28.57 -7.50
C LEU A 163 -12.12 28.90 -8.05
N LYS A 164 -11.38 27.92 -8.62
CA LYS A 164 -10.10 28.19 -9.31
C LYS A 164 -10.29 29.12 -10.50
N ASP A 165 -11.32 28.93 -11.30
CA ASP A 165 -11.56 29.77 -12.48
C ASP A 165 -12.01 31.20 -12.09
N ARG A 166 -12.78 31.33 -11.00
CA ARG A 166 -13.05 32.65 -10.40
C ARG A 166 -11.78 33.33 -9.86
N VAL A 167 -10.86 32.58 -9.25
CA VAL A 167 -9.56 33.11 -8.81
C VAL A 167 -8.72 33.58 -10.00
N LYS A 168 -8.66 32.81 -11.10
CA LYS A 168 -7.98 33.26 -12.33
C LYS A 168 -8.55 34.58 -12.86
N SER A 169 -9.87 34.71 -12.92
CA SER A 169 -10.52 35.96 -13.35
C SER A 169 -10.06 37.14 -12.49
N LEU A 170 -10.12 36.99 -11.16
CA LEU A 170 -9.68 38.03 -10.22
C LEU A 170 -8.18 38.33 -10.30
N GLN A 171 -7.34 37.35 -10.68
CA GLN A 171 -5.91 37.60 -10.96
C GLN A 171 -5.70 38.37 -12.27
N THR A 172 -6.51 38.14 -13.30
CA THR A 172 -6.53 38.97 -14.51
C THR A 172 -7.01 40.39 -14.18
N ASP A 173 -8.08 40.54 -13.41
CA ASP A 173 -8.61 41.84 -12.98
C ASP A 173 -7.58 42.62 -12.13
N SER A 174 -6.85 41.93 -11.24
CA SER A 174 -5.70 42.50 -10.51
C SER A 174 -4.61 42.95 -11.48
N SER A 175 -4.11 42.08 -12.35
CA SER A 175 -3.03 42.42 -13.29
C SER A 175 -3.38 43.57 -14.23
N ASN A 176 -4.66 43.71 -14.61
CA ASN A 176 -5.18 44.85 -15.36
C ASN A 176 -5.15 46.15 -14.51
N THR A 177 -5.51 46.04 -13.23
CA THR A 177 -5.44 47.15 -12.26
C THR A 177 -3.99 47.58 -12.00
N ASP A 178 -3.07 46.62 -11.81
CA ASP A 178 -1.64 46.86 -11.63
C ASP A 178 -1.03 47.58 -12.85
N THR A 179 -1.45 47.20 -14.06
CA THR A 179 -1.06 47.87 -15.31
C THR A 179 -1.60 49.31 -15.39
N ALA A 180 -2.85 49.52 -14.97
CA ALA A 180 -3.45 50.86 -14.91
C ALA A 180 -2.77 51.76 -13.87
N LEU A 181 -2.38 51.20 -12.71
CA LEU A 181 -1.62 51.91 -11.69
C LEU A 181 -0.24 52.33 -12.21
N ALA A 182 0.53 51.41 -12.82
CA ALA A 182 1.83 51.75 -13.43
C ALA A 182 1.70 52.86 -14.51
N THR A 183 0.63 52.84 -15.30
CA THR A 183 0.34 53.90 -16.29
C THR A 183 0.06 55.25 -15.63
N LEU A 184 -0.61 55.27 -14.47
CA LEU A 184 -0.85 56.48 -13.68
C LEU A 184 0.42 56.97 -12.97
N GLU A 185 1.28 56.07 -12.50
CA GLU A 185 2.57 56.39 -11.90
C GLU A 185 3.54 57.01 -12.92
N GLU A 186 3.60 56.51 -14.15
CA GLU A 186 4.36 57.12 -15.25
C GLU A 186 3.80 58.50 -15.61
N ALA A 187 2.47 58.62 -15.71
CA ALA A 187 1.81 59.89 -16.00
C ALA A 187 2.03 60.94 -14.89
N LEU A 188 2.04 60.54 -13.61
CA LEU A 188 2.41 61.39 -12.48
C LEU A 188 3.89 61.79 -12.54
N SER A 189 4.78 60.85 -12.82
CA SER A 189 6.23 61.09 -12.93
C SER A 189 6.56 62.14 -14.01
N GLU A 190 5.91 62.08 -15.17
CA GLU A 190 6.09 63.12 -16.21
C GLU A 190 5.43 64.45 -15.80
N LYS A 191 4.33 64.45 -15.03
CA LYS A 191 3.78 65.70 -14.45
C LYS A 191 4.75 66.34 -13.46
N GLU A 192 5.38 65.57 -12.59
CA GLU A 192 6.44 66.05 -11.70
C GLU A 192 7.63 66.60 -12.51
N ARG A 193 8.06 65.91 -13.56
CA ARG A 193 9.11 66.36 -14.48
C ARG A 193 8.75 67.64 -15.26
N ILE A 194 7.46 67.88 -15.53
CA ILE A 194 6.97 69.14 -16.10
C ILE A 194 6.99 70.24 -15.03
N ILE A 195 6.55 69.93 -13.81
CA ILE A 195 6.58 70.86 -12.68
C ILE A 195 8.01 71.32 -12.36
N GLU A 196 9.00 70.43 -12.35
CA GLU A 196 10.39 70.81 -12.09
C GLU A 196 10.96 71.71 -13.19
N ARG A 197 10.73 71.39 -14.47
CA ARG A 197 11.10 72.28 -15.59
C ARG A 197 10.46 73.67 -15.50
N LEU A 198 9.23 73.76 -14.98
CA LEU A 198 8.54 75.03 -14.75
C LEU A 198 9.07 75.78 -13.52
N LYS A 199 9.53 75.09 -12.46
CA LYS A 199 10.28 75.72 -11.36
C LYS A 199 11.62 76.25 -11.85
N ASP A 200 12.41 75.43 -12.57
CA ASP A 200 13.71 75.83 -13.15
C ASP A 200 13.55 77.04 -14.06
N GLN A 201 12.46 77.11 -14.83
CA GLN A 201 12.13 78.29 -15.64
C GLN A 201 11.79 79.50 -14.77
N ARG A 202 10.93 79.34 -13.77
CA ARG A 202 10.56 80.43 -12.87
C ARG A 202 11.78 80.98 -12.12
N GLU A 203 12.67 80.12 -11.63
CA GLU A 203 13.88 80.55 -10.92
C GLU A 203 14.86 81.27 -11.86
N ARG A 204 15.00 80.82 -13.12
CA ARG A 204 15.77 81.55 -14.13
C ARG A 204 15.16 82.92 -14.44
N GLU A 205 13.85 83.00 -14.69
CA GLU A 205 13.18 84.28 -14.94
C GLU A 205 13.25 85.24 -13.73
N ASP A 206 13.12 84.74 -12.50
CA ASP A 206 13.22 85.55 -11.29
C ASP A 206 14.67 85.98 -11.00
N ARG A 207 15.66 85.17 -11.39
CA ARG A 207 17.09 85.52 -11.35
C ARG A 207 17.44 86.57 -12.41
N GLU A 208 16.97 86.42 -13.64
CA GLU A 208 17.11 87.40 -14.72
C GLU A 208 16.49 88.75 -14.30
N ARG A 209 15.28 88.76 -13.73
CA ARG A 209 14.66 89.96 -13.13
C ARG A 209 15.48 90.55 -11.98
N LEU A 210 16.10 89.73 -11.15
CA LEU A 210 16.95 90.21 -10.05
C LEU A 210 18.23 90.87 -10.58
N GLU A 211 18.85 90.29 -11.61
CA GLU A 211 20.02 90.84 -12.29
C GLU A 211 19.69 92.15 -13.03
N GLU A 212 18.52 92.26 -13.67
CA GLU A 212 17.99 93.52 -14.20
C GLU A 212 17.82 94.58 -13.09
N VAL A 213 17.19 94.22 -11.96
CA VAL A 213 16.99 95.13 -10.83
C VAL A 213 18.32 95.56 -10.19
N GLU A 214 19.31 94.68 -10.09
CA GLU A 214 20.66 95.01 -9.61
C GLU A 214 21.40 95.92 -10.61
N SER A 215 21.23 95.70 -11.92
CA SER A 215 21.74 96.57 -12.98
C SER A 215 21.15 97.99 -12.88
N TYR A 216 19.82 98.12 -12.84
CA TYR A 216 19.16 99.42 -12.65
C TYR A 216 19.52 100.09 -11.32
N LYS A 217 19.73 99.33 -10.25
CA LYS A 217 20.19 99.82 -8.94
C LYS A 217 21.64 100.33 -8.98
N LYS A 218 22.52 99.69 -9.75
CA LYS A 218 23.89 100.13 -10.03
C LYS A 218 23.91 101.39 -10.89
N GLU A 219 23.13 101.43 -11.97
CA GLU A 219 22.96 102.63 -12.81
C GLU A 219 22.41 103.80 -11.99
N ASN A 220 21.38 103.59 -11.16
CA ASN A 220 20.86 104.61 -10.25
C ASN A 220 21.90 105.09 -9.22
N LYS A 221 22.86 104.25 -8.82
CA LYS A 221 23.97 104.67 -7.96
C LYS A 221 24.98 105.52 -8.75
N GLU A 222 25.38 105.10 -9.94
CA GLU A 222 26.31 105.84 -10.80
C GLU A 222 25.73 107.20 -11.23
N LEU A 223 24.42 107.27 -11.52
CA LEU A 223 23.70 108.51 -11.78
C LEU A 223 23.67 109.42 -10.54
N LYS A 224 23.46 108.89 -9.33
CA LYS A 224 23.53 109.68 -8.09
C LYS A 224 24.93 110.19 -7.79
N GLU A 225 25.96 109.37 -8.01
CA GLU A 225 27.36 109.76 -7.87
C GLU A 225 27.71 110.87 -8.89
N LYS A 226 27.24 110.75 -10.14
CA LYS A 226 27.44 111.78 -11.17
C LYS A 226 26.67 113.07 -10.90
N VAL A 227 25.45 113.00 -10.37
CA VAL A 227 24.70 114.17 -9.88
C VAL A 227 25.42 114.85 -8.72
N ASN A 228 26.02 114.07 -7.80
CA ASN A 228 26.83 114.63 -6.71
C ASN A 228 28.10 115.32 -7.22
N SER A 229 28.84 114.71 -8.15
CA SER A 229 30.01 115.36 -8.79
C SER A 229 29.61 116.66 -9.49
N LEU A 230 28.53 116.67 -10.26
CA LEU A 230 28.02 117.89 -10.92
C LEU A 230 27.54 118.94 -9.90
N GLN A 231 27.02 118.53 -8.74
CA GLN A 231 26.65 119.44 -7.66
C GLN A 231 27.89 120.06 -6.98
N ILE A 232 28.97 119.29 -6.82
CA ILE A 232 30.27 119.79 -6.31
C ILE A 232 30.86 120.77 -7.32
N GLU A 233 30.99 120.38 -8.60
CA GLU A 233 31.46 121.26 -9.69
C GLU A 233 30.64 122.56 -9.76
N LEU A 234 29.32 122.48 -9.61
CA LEU A 234 28.45 123.66 -9.55
C LEU A 234 28.81 124.57 -8.37
N THR A 235 28.97 124.03 -7.16
CA THR A 235 29.37 124.84 -5.99
C THR A 235 30.78 125.42 -6.12
N GLU A 236 31.72 124.73 -6.78
CA GLU A 236 33.03 125.29 -7.13
C GLU A 236 32.91 126.46 -8.11
N LYS A 237 32.01 126.38 -9.10
CA LYS A 237 31.72 127.50 -10.01
C LYS A 237 31.00 128.64 -9.32
N GLU A 238 30.10 128.36 -8.37
CA GLU A 238 29.45 129.38 -7.54
C GLU A 238 30.47 130.13 -6.66
N SER A 239 31.40 129.41 -6.01
CA SER A 239 32.51 130.02 -5.27
C SER A 239 33.40 130.86 -6.21
N SER A 240 33.83 130.28 -7.33
CA SER A 240 34.65 130.99 -8.34
C SER A 240 33.96 132.27 -8.85
N LEU A 241 32.64 132.24 -9.00
CA LEU A 241 31.84 133.38 -9.42
C LEU A 241 31.75 134.47 -8.32
N ILE A 242 31.72 134.08 -7.05
CA ILE A 242 31.84 135.00 -5.91
C ILE A 242 33.24 135.63 -5.90
N ASP A 243 34.31 134.85 -6.02
CA ASP A 243 35.70 135.34 -6.07
C ASP A 243 35.91 136.34 -7.23
N LEU A 244 35.41 136.02 -8.43
CA LEU A 244 35.43 136.95 -9.57
C LEU A 244 34.60 138.22 -9.32
N LYS A 245 33.48 138.12 -8.60
CA LYS A 245 32.61 139.25 -8.27
C LYS A 245 33.24 140.14 -7.20
N GLU A 246 33.95 139.58 -6.23
CA GLU A 246 34.76 140.37 -5.28
C GLU A 246 35.96 141.02 -5.99
N HIS A 247 36.67 140.29 -6.85
CA HIS A 247 37.77 140.85 -7.63
C HIS A 247 37.31 141.98 -8.57
N ALA A 248 36.18 141.83 -9.26
CA ALA A 248 35.56 142.88 -10.07
C ALA A 248 35.14 144.10 -9.22
N SER A 249 34.60 143.86 -8.02
CA SER A 249 34.21 144.93 -7.07
C SER A 249 35.44 145.67 -6.52
N SER A 250 36.52 144.95 -6.24
CA SER A 250 37.82 145.49 -5.83
C SER A 250 38.44 146.33 -6.95
N LEU A 251 38.45 145.82 -8.20
CA LEU A 251 38.88 146.55 -9.39
C LEU A 251 38.06 147.84 -9.60
N ALA A 252 36.73 147.79 -9.47
CA ALA A 252 35.86 148.96 -9.55
C ALA A 252 36.21 150.00 -8.48
N SER A 253 36.44 149.58 -7.22
CA SER A 253 36.90 150.48 -6.16
C SER A 253 38.27 151.09 -6.45
N SER A 254 39.16 150.36 -7.13
CA SER A 254 40.47 150.85 -7.57
C SER A 254 40.37 151.84 -8.73
N GLY A 255 39.38 151.65 -9.62
CA GLY A 255 39.03 152.57 -10.69
C GLY A 255 38.56 153.90 -10.12
N LEU A 256 37.56 153.90 -9.23
CA LEU A 256 37.08 155.11 -8.55
C LEU A 256 38.21 155.87 -7.82
N LYS A 257 39.14 155.16 -7.17
CA LYS A 257 40.34 155.77 -6.54
C LYS A 257 41.30 156.38 -7.57
N LYS A 258 41.49 155.74 -8.73
CA LYS A 258 42.30 156.28 -9.84
C LYS A 258 41.63 157.51 -10.45
N ASP A 259 40.34 157.47 -10.73
CA ASP A 259 39.58 158.59 -11.31
C ASP A 259 39.58 159.82 -10.39
N SER A 260 39.40 159.64 -9.07
CA SER A 260 39.51 160.76 -8.12
C SER A 260 40.91 161.39 -8.11
N LYS A 261 41.95 160.57 -8.28
CA LYS A 261 43.34 161.01 -8.32
C LYS A 261 43.69 161.66 -9.66
N LEU A 262 43.09 161.20 -10.76
CA LEU A 262 43.25 161.74 -12.10
C LEU A 262 42.60 163.13 -12.20
N LYS A 263 41.37 163.32 -11.69
CA LYS A 263 40.73 164.64 -11.57
C LYS A 263 41.56 165.65 -10.76
N SER A 264 42.22 165.19 -9.69
CA SER A 264 43.11 166.05 -8.90
C SER A 264 44.36 166.50 -9.70
N LEU A 265 44.85 165.66 -10.60
CA LEU A 265 45.97 165.98 -11.50
C LEU A 265 45.54 166.87 -12.68
N GLU A 266 44.33 166.68 -13.22
CA GLU A 266 43.76 167.56 -14.25
C GLU A 266 43.63 169.01 -13.75
N ILE A 267 43.12 169.20 -12.52
CA ILE A 267 43.04 170.52 -11.88
C ILE A 267 44.44 171.16 -11.71
N ALA A 268 45.43 170.37 -11.32
CA ALA A 268 46.82 170.84 -11.16
C ALA A 268 47.49 171.19 -12.51
N ILE A 269 47.13 170.49 -13.60
CA ILE A 269 47.60 170.78 -14.96
C ILE A 269 47.00 172.09 -15.48
N GLU A 270 45.71 172.35 -15.24
CA GLU A 270 45.07 173.59 -15.72
C GLU A 270 45.62 174.82 -14.99
N GLN A 271 45.90 174.72 -13.69
CA GLN A 271 46.61 175.75 -12.93
C GLN A 271 48.02 176.04 -13.51
N LYS A 272 48.71 175.02 -14.03
CA LYS A 272 50.03 175.21 -14.67
C LYS A 272 49.97 175.85 -16.04
N LYS A 273 48.88 175.67 -16.81
CA LYS A 273 48.68 176.40 -18.08
C LYS A 273 48.55 177.92 -17.87
N GLU A 274 47.84 178.35 -16.84
CA GLU A 274 47.67 179.78 -16.53
C GLU A 274 48.97 180.47 -16.08
N GLU A 275 49.95 179.72 -15.56
CA GLU A 275 51.31 180.23 -15.34
C GLU A 275 52.09 180.33 -16.65
N CYS A 276 52.04 179.30 -17.52
CA CYS A 276 52.72 179.32 -18.82
C CYS A 276 52.29 180.50 -19.70
N SER A 277 50.99 180.76 -19.81
CA SER A 277 50.46 181.85 -20.65
C SER A 277 50.97 183.25 -20.26
N LYS A 278 51.30 183.48 -18.98
CA LYS A 278 51.83 184.75 -18.47
C LYS A 278 53.33 184.92 -18.72
N LEU A 279 54.07 183.84 -18.88
CA LEU A 279 55.50 183.85 -19.25
C LEU A 279 55.68 184.02 -20.76
N GLU A 280 54.78 183.43 -21.55
CA GLU A 280 54.78 183.50 -23.03
C GLU A 280 54.74 184.95 -23.55
N THR A 281 54.02 185.85 -22.87
CA THR A 281 53.95 187.27 -23.25
C THR A 281 55.23 188.07 -22.95
N GLN A 282 56.16 187.55 -22.14
CA GLN A 282 57.42 188.23 -21.80
C GLN A 282 58.58 187.86 -22.73
N LEU A 283 58.51 186.73 -23.45
CA LEU A 283 59.62 186.24 -24.28
C LEU A 283 59.73 186.92 -25.66
N GLN A 284 58.69 187.61 -26.13
CA GLN A 284 58.58 188.15 -27.50
C GLN A 284 59.48 189.38 -27.79
N LYS A 285 60.58 189.59 -27.04
CA LYS A 285 61.43 190.79 -27.18
C LYS A 285 62.94 190.60 -26.96
N GLN A 286 63.43 189.37 -26.91
CA GLN A 286 64.86 189.03 -27.09
C GLN A 286 64.93 187.91 -28.13
N ALA A 287 65.50 188.13 -29.32
CA ALA A 287 66.91 188.40 -29.62
C ALA A 287 67.80 187.15 -29.51
N GLU A 288 67.77 186.34 -30.58
CA GLU A 288 68.96 185.86 -31.30
C GLU A 288 70.14 185.24 -30.52
N GLN A 289 70.19 183.91 -30.41
CA GLN A 289 71.44 183.12 -30.64
C GLN A 289 71.27 181.59 -30.68
N LEU A 290 71.97 180.96 -31.65
CA LEU A 290 72.67 179.65 -31.63
C LEU A 290 71.95 178.28 -31.42
N PHE A 291 72.14 177.44 -32.46
CA PHE A 291 72.53 176.01 -32.44
C PHE A 291 71.50 174.88 -32.14
N SER A 292 71.97 173.62 -32.18
CA SER A 292 71.17 172.44 -32.57
C SER A 292 71.64 171.08 -31.98
N HIS A 293 70.84 170.02 -32.24
CA HIS A 293 71.17 168.56 -32.32
C HIS A 293 71.07 167.59 -31.08
N MET A 294 70.19 166.57 -31.23
CA MET A 294 70.46 165.09 -31.21
C MET A 294 70.61 164.20 -29.91
N ASN A 295 69.52 163.54 -29.48
CA ASN A 295 69.23 162.05 -29.40
C ASN A 295 70.08 160.97 -28.61
N THR A 296 69.41 159.87 -28.15
CA THR A 296 69.89 158.44 -27.84
C THR A 296 70.17 157.94 -26.35
N PRO A 297 70.57 156.65 -26.01
CA PRO A 297 69.69 155.54 -25.46
C PRO A 297 70.29 154.46 -24.44
N LYS A 298 69.60 153.29 -24.13
CA LYS A 298 70.03 151.88 -23.65
C LYS A 298 68.88 151.06 -22.94
N ALA A 299 68.89 149.82 -22.37
CA ALA A 299 69.48 148.41 -22.48
C ALA A 299 68.86 147.50 -21.30
N HIS A 300 69.04 146.22 -20.83
CA HIS A 300 69.79 144.88 -20.89
C HIS A 300 68.85 143.78 -20.17
N GLU A 301 69.02 142.47 -19.79
CA GLU A 301 69.66 141.11 -20.09
C GLU A 301 68.97 140.00 -19.15
N VAL A 302 69.30 138.69 -18.80
CA VAL A 302 70.43 137.68 -18.87
C VAL A 302 70.03 136.18 -18.43
N GLU A 303 70.78 135.10 -18.82
CA GLU A 303 71.00 133.66 -18.27
C GLU A 303 69.82 132.65 -17.86
N GLN A 304 69.86 131.34 -17.42
CA GLN A 304 70.73 130.07 -17.28
C GLN A 304 69.81 128.78 -16.97
N GLN A 305 70.09 127.44 -16.76
CA GLN A 305 71.20 126.40 -16.93
C GLN A 305 70.75 124.86 -16.90
N SER A 306 71.46 123.88 -16.24
CA SER A 306 71.36 122.35 -16.33
C SER A 306 71.82 121.56 -15.03
N GLY A 307 71.96 120.20 -14.82
CA GLY A 307 71.66 118.87 -15.48
C GLY A 307 72.45 117.61 -14.91
N SER A 308 72.11 116.31 -15.21
CA SER A 308 72.98 115.03 -15.29
C SER A 308 72.83 113.72 -14.37
N ARG A 309 72.97 112.50 -15.00
CA ARG A 309 73.51 111.09 -14.68
C ARG A 309 73.27 110.20 -13.39
N GLY A 310 73.11 108.85 -13.58
CA GLY A 310 73.39 107.73 -12.58
C GLY A 310 72.78 106.31 -12.88
N ASN A 311 73.37 105.15 -12.42
CA ASN A 311 72.85 103.73 -12.58
C ASN A 311 73.61 102.67 -11.70
N PRO A 312 72.95 101.71 -10.97
CA PRO A 312 73.17 100.24 -11.20
C PRO A 312 72.01 99.27 -10.77
N GLU A 313 71.52 98.34 -11.62
CA GLU A 313 70.41 97.41 -11.22
C GLU A 313 70.47 95.92 -11.72
N TYR A 314 71.50 95.48 -12.44
CA TYR A 314 71.43 94.19 -13.17
C TYR A 314 71.68 92.90 -12.37
N VAL A 315 72.24 92.96 -11.16
CA VAL A 315 72.72 91.75 -10.43
C VAL A 315 71.57 90.94 -9.80
N ASP A 316 70.59 91.59 -9.20
CA ASP A 316 69.53 90.88 -8.45
C ASP A 316 68.45 90.29 -9.36
N ARG A 317 68.32 90.80 -10.58
CA ARG A 317 67.46 90.24 -11.63
C ARG A 317 67.91 88.85 -12.11
N VAL A 318 69.20 88.52 -12.00
CA VAL A 318 69.72 87.17 -12.31
C VAL A 318 69.36 86.19 -11.19
N LYS A 319 69.58 86.56 -9.92
CA LYS A 319 69.28 85.71 -8.76
C LYS A 319 67.80 85.34 -8.64
N LEU A 320 66.90 86.24 -9.05
CA LEU A 320 65.46 85.96 -9.13
C LEU A 320 65.17 84.82 -10.13
N LEU A 321 65.72 84.90 -11.34
CA LEU A 321 65.54 83.88 -12.39
C LEU A 321 66.13 82.52 -11.99
N GLU A 322 67.28 82.48 -11.32
CA GLU A 322 67.85 81.25 -10.76
C GLU A 322 66.91 80.58 -9.74
N LYS A 323 66.23 81.39 -8.92
CA LYS A 323 65.27 80.93 -7.91
C LYS A 323 63.98 80.40 -8.55
N GLU A 324 63.50 81.07 -9.60
CA GLU A 324 62.38 80.65 -10.44
C GLU A 324 62.64 79.25 -11.05
N VAL A 325 63.83 79.04 -11.61
CA VAL A 325 64.23 77.76 -12.23
C VAL A 325 64.32 76.63 -11.20
N SER A 326 64.80 76.90 -9.98
CA SER A 326 64.77 75.90 -8.90
C SER A 326 63.34 75.52 -8.52
N TYR A 327 62.44 76.50 -8.40
CA TYR A 327 61.04 76.27 -8.05
C TYR A 327 60.33 75.37 -9.07
N TYR A 328 60.45 75.66 -10.37
CA TYR A 328 59.86 74.82 -11.42
C TYR A 328 60.48 73.41 -11.50
N LYS A 329 61.76 73.26 -11.16
CA LYS A 329 62.41 71.94 -11.08
C LYS A 329 61.86 71.11 -9.93
N ASP A 330 61.67 71.71 -8.75
CA ASP A 330 61.13 71.01 -7.58
C ASP A 330 59.64 70.68 -7.76
N GLU A 331 58.87 71.53 -8.44
CA GLU A 331 57.47 71.25 -8.76
C GLU A 331 57.34 70.13 -9.81
N ALA A 332 58.23 70.09 -10.82
CA ALA A 332 58.31 68.99 -11.76
C ALA A 332 58.67 67.66 -11.07
N ASN A 333 59.59 67.67 -10.10
CA ASN A 333 59.94 66.49 -9.30
C ASN A 333 58.73 65.97 -8.49
N LYS A 334 57.91 66.85 -7.89
CA LYS A 334 56.68 66.44 -7.18
C LYS A 334 55.65 65.84 -8.13
N ALA A 335 55.43 66.47 -9.28
CA ALA A 335 54.50 65.96 -10.30
C ALA A 335 54.93 64.58 -10.82
N GLN A 336 56.24 64.37 -11.03
CA GLN A 336 56.79 63.08 -11.43
C GLN A 336 56.66 62.02 -10.34
N ALA A 337 56.87 62.36 -9.07
CA ALA A 337 56.65 61.44 -7.94
C ALA A 337 55.18 61.01 -7.79
N GLU A 338 54.21 61.91 -8.02
CA GLU A 338 52.79 61.54 -8.01
C GLU A 338 52.42 60.66 -9.23
N VAL A 339 53.05 60.86 -10.39
CA VAL A 339 52.90 59.95 -11.55
C VAL A 339 53.44 58.56 -11.23
N GLU A 340 54.60 58.43 -10.58
CA GLU A 340 55.12 57.13 -10.12
C GLU A 340 54.17 56.48 -9.10
N ARG A 341 53.63 57.25 -8.13
CA ARG A 341 52.66 56.76 -7.14
C ARG A 341 51.35 56.27 -7.78
N LEU A 342 50.87 56.93 -8.83
CA LEU A 342 49.67 56.52 -9.58
C LEU A 342 49.94 55.27 -10.44
N LEU A 343 51.16 55.09 -10.96
CA LEU A 343 51.57 53.88 -11.65
C LEU A 343 51.69 52.67 -10.71
N ASP A 344 52.12 52.87 -9.47
CA ASP A 344 52.09 51.80 -8.45
C ASP A 344 50.66 51.39 -8.09
N ILE A 345 49.74 52.34 -7.88
CA ILE A 345 48.32 52.03 -7.63
C ILE A 345 47.71 51.27 -8.81
N LEU A 346 48.05 51.63 -10.05
CA LEU A 346 47.63 50.87 -11.24
C LEU A 346 48.15 49.42 -11.22
N ARG A 347 49.41 49.19 -10.83
CA ARG A 347 49.96 47.83 -10.67
C ARG A 347 49.28 47.05 -9.55
N GLU A 348 48.97 47.67 -8.42
CA GLU A 348 48.25 47.04 -7.31
C GLU A 348 46.81 46.65 -7.72
N VAL A 349 46.07 47.55 -8.37
CA VAL A 349 44.71 47.26 -8.85
C VAL A 349 44.71 46.19 -9.94
N GLU A 350 45.69 46.20 -10.85
CA GLU A 350 45.81 45.20 -11.92
C GLU A 350 46.22 43.82 -11.38
N THR A 351 47.07 43.75 -10.35
CA THR A 351 47.40 42.47 -9.68
C THR A 351 46.25 41.96 -8.82
N GLU A 352 45.57 42.82 -8.05
CA GLU A 352 44.40 42.43 -7.25
C GLU A 352 43.24 41.93 -8.14
N LYS A 353 43.05 42.53 -9.33
CA LYS A 353 42.14 42.00 -10.36
C LYS A 353 42.55 40.59 -10.81
N ASN A 354 43.81 40.39 -11.20
CA ASN A 354 44.29 39.09 -11.66
C ASN A 354 44.12 37.98 -10.60
N ASP A 355 44.27 38.30 -9.31
CA ASP A 355 44.04 37.33 -8.23
C ASP A 355 42.55 37.09 -7.93
N LYS A 356 41.68 38.08 -8.15
CA LYS A 356 40.22 37.88 -8.14
C LYS A 356 39.77 36.97 -9.30
N ASP A 357 40.30 37.18 -10.51
CA ASP A 357 39.99 36.37 -11.69
C ASP A 357 40.46 34.90 -11.50
N LYS A 358 41.65 34.66 -10.94
CA LYS A 358 42.08 33.30 -10.52
C LYS A 358 41.11 32.65 -9.52
N LYS A 359 40.62 33.43 -8.55
CA LYS A 359 39.75 32.93 -7.48
C LYS A 359 38.34 32.61 -7.98
N ILE A 360 37.87 33.33 -9.01
CA ILE A 360 36.66 32.97 -9.76
C ILE A 360 36.87 31.62 -10.45
N ALA A 361 37.99 31.42 -11.15
CA ALA A 361 38.30 30.14 -11.80
C ALA A 361 38.41 28.94 -10.81
N GLU A 362 38.98 29.15 -9.61
CA GLU A 362 38.93 28.13 -8.54
C GLU A 362 37.49 27.80 -8.11
N LEU A 363 36.65 28.82 -7.89
CA LEU A 363 35.26 28.63 -7.46
C LEU A 363 34.39 27.94 -8.54
N GLU A 364 34.60 28.29 -9.81
CA GLU A 364 33.94 27.62 -10.94
C GLU A 364 34.38 26.16 -11.09
N SER A 365 35.63 25.82 -10.74
CA SER A 365 36.12 24.43 -10.74
C SER A 365 35.52 23.54 -9.65
N LEU A 366 34.92 24.13 -8.61
CA LEU A 366 34.41 23.41 -7.42
C LEU A 366 32.89 23.17 -7.44
N ALA A 367 32.18 23.57 -8.51
CA ALA A 367 30.74 23.31 -8.68
C ALA A 367 30.47 21.93 -9.31
N PRO A 368 29.68 21.03 -8.68
CA PRO A 368 29.64 19.62 -9.09
C PRO A 368 28.68 19.34 -10.26
N ARG A 369 29.22 18.79 -11.36
CA ARG A 369 28.43 18.06 -12.38
C ARG A 369 28.50 16.55 -12.14
N GLN A 370 27.42 15.98 -11.62
CA GLN A 370 27.28 14.53 -11.44
C GLN A 370 26.82 13.88 -12.76
N GLY A 371 27.65 13.01 -13.36
CA GLY A 371 27.52 12.69 -14.79
C GLY A 371 28.08 11.36 -15.31
N GLY A 372 28.15 10.31 -14.49
CA GLY A 372 28.16 8.92 -14.98
C GLY A 372 29.50 8.19 -15.21
N LYS A 373 29.57 7.00 -14.58
CA LYS A 373 30.20 5.74 -15.03
C LYS A 373 31.70 5.42 -14.81
N ASP A 374 31.87 4.20 -14.27
CA ASP A 374 32.84 3.13 -14.56
C ASP A 374 34.29 3.14 -14.00
N GLN A 375 34.45 2.33 -12.93
CA GLN A 375 35.46 1.25 -12.75
C GLN A 375 36.83 1.51 -12.07
N VAL A 376 37.42 0.38 -11.62
CA VAL A 376 38.83 0.12 -11.17
C VAL A 376 39.23 0.34 -9.68
N LYS A 377 38.94 -0.70 -8.88
CA LYS A 377 39.79 -1.44 -7.90
C LYS A 377 41.02 -0.79 -7.20
N LYS A 378 41.15 -1.16 -5.89
CA LYS A 378 42.26 -1.00 -4.92
C LYS A 378 42.48 0.45 -4.42
N GLY A 379 42.68 0.74 -3.13
CA GLY A 379 42.57 -0.08 -1.91
C GLY A 379 43.90 -0.39 -1.21
N SER A 380 44.14 0.26 -0.06
CA SER A 380 45.07 -0.20 0.99
C SER A 380 44.70 0.42 2.36
N ASN A 381 45.31 -0.07 3.44
CA ASN A 381 44.88 0.10 4.83
C ASN A 381 46.04 0.58 5.73
N ILE A 382 45.78 1.53 6.63
CA ILE A 382 46.64 1.79 7.81
C ILE A 382 45.75 1.79 9.06
N LYS A 383 46.25 1.16 10.12
CA LYS A 383 45.55 0.74 11.35
C LYS A 383 46.22 1.35 12.58
N LEU A 384 45.47 1.45 13.69
CA LEU A 384 45.83 1.47 15.13
C LEU A 384 45.02 2.57 15.85
N GLY A 385 43.87 2.26 16.44
CA GLY A 385 43.76 1.87 17.86
C GLY A 385 43.04 2.98 18.67
N PRO A 386 42.78 2.85 19.99
CA PRO A 386 43.08 1.73 20.89
C PRO A 386 41.82 1.13 21.58
N GLN A 387 42.09 0.25 22.56
CA GLN A 387 41.16 -0.36 23.52
C GLN A 387 41.09 0.48 24.81
N GLY A 388 39.95 0.54 25.51
CA GLY A 388 39.82 1.22 26.80
C GLY A 388 38.43 1.10 27.44
N ASP A 389 38.37 0.91 28.77
CA ASP A 389 37.17 0.47 29.50
C ASP A 389 36.62 1.53 30.48
N LYS A 390 35.30 1.45 30.75
CA LYS A 390 34.56 1.86 31.98
C LYS A 390 34.73 3.27 32.62
N LYS A 391 33.61 4.01 32.58
CA LYS A 391 32.92 4.73 33.68
C LYS A 391 33.72 5.33 34.87
N GLY A 392 33.52 6.65 35.10
CA GLY A 392 32.98 7.14 36.39
C GLY A 392 33.58 8.39 37.04
N LEU A 393 32.71 9.38 37.34
CA LEU A 393 32.86 10.50 38.32
C LEU A 393 33.97 11.56 38.03
N GLY A 394 33.85 12.85 38.36
CA GLY A 394 32.70 13.70 38.74
C GLY A 394 33.09 15.03 39.44
N GLN A 395 32.44 16.16 39.08
CA GLN A 395 32.63 17.55 39.64
C GLN A 395 34.02 18.18 39.35
N ASP A 396 34.31 19.51 39.36
CA ASP A 396 33.63 20.84 39.44
C ASP A 396 34.55 21.83 38.62
N PRO A 397 34.54 23.19 38.65
CA PRO A 397 33.52 24.19 39.01
C PRO A 397 33.22 25.29 37.95
N ARG A 398 31.95 25.75 37.95
CA ARG A 398 31.47 27.16 37.88
C ARG A 398 31.91 28.13 36.75
N LYS A 399 30.89 28.68 36.06
CA LYS A 399 30.81 29.98 35.34
C LYS A 399 31.70 30.14 34.08
N ASP A 400 31.25 30.71 32.96
CA ASP A 400 30.15 31.67 32.75
C ASP A 400 29.26 31.43 31.51
N ASN A 401 28.10 32.08 31.56
CA ASN A 401 27.23 32.59 30.49
C ASN A 401 27.45 32.16 29.01
N MET A 402 26.72 31.13 28.53
CA MET A 402 26.02 31.10 27.22
C MET A 402 25.08 29.87 27.11
N CYS A 403 24.06 29.91 26.24
CA CYS A 403 22.94 28.95 26.24
C CYS A 403 23.07 27.80 25.18
N PRO A 404 23.18 26.51 25.60
CA PRO A 404 23.37 25.37 24.68
C PRO A 404 22.11 24.50 24.49
N CYS A 405 21.04 25.04 23.90
CA CYS A 405 19.77 24.30 23.74
C CYS A 405 19.66 23.48 22.43
N PHE A 406 20.37 23.85 21.36
CA PHE A 406 20.13 23.29 20.01
C PHE A 406 20.63 21.86 19.79
N PRO A 407 21.88 21.47 20.15
CA PRO A 407 22.40 20.14 19.80
C PRO A 407 21.63 18.99 20.47
N LYS A 408 21.15 19.22 21.71
CA LYS A 408 20.47 18.18 22.49
C LYS A 408 19.10 17.81 21.91
N ARG A 409 18.37 18.78 21.37
CA ARG A 409 17.04 18.56 20.76
C ARG A 409 17.14 17.76 19.46
N GLN A 410 18.12 18.06 18.60
CA GLN A 410 18.38 17.26 17.39
C GLN A 410 18.78 15.81 17.71
N LEU A 411 19.62 15.59 18.73
CA LEU A 411 19.97 14.23 19.18
C LEU A 411 18.74 13.47 19.69
N GLU A 412 17.85 14.14 20.42
CA GLU A 412 16.60 13.57 20.93
C GLU A 412 15.60 13.24 19.80
N GLU A 413 15.49 14.07 18.76
CA GLU A 413 14.72 13.77 17.54
C GLU A 413 15.31 12.61 16.74
N LEU A 414 16.63 12.53 16.62
CA LEU A 414 17.34 11.39 16.00
C LEU A 414 17.12 10.09 16.78
N MET A 415 17.19 10.10 18.11
CA MET A 415 16.88 8.94 18.94
C MET A 415 15.42 8.51 18.81
N ASN A 416 14.47 9.46 18.81
CA ASN A 416 13.06 9.16 18.59
C ASN A 416 12.80 8.58 17.18
N THR A 417 13.55 9.02 16.17
CA THR A 417 13.45 8.50 14.79
C THR A 417 14.06 7.09 14.67
N LEU A 418 15.19 6.84 15.33
CA LEU A 418 15.81 5.52 15.44
C LEU A 418 14.88 4.51 16.16
N GLU A 419 14.23 4.92 17.24
CA GLU A 419 13.31 4.06 17.98
C GLU A 419 12.00 3.79 17.20
N ARG A 420 11.49 4.77 16.43
CA ARG A 420 10.37 4.53 15.48
C ARG A 420 10.74 3.53 14.39
N THR A 421 11.87 3.74 13.71
CA THR A 421 12.34 2.82 12.66
C THR A 421 12.65 1.43 13.18
N ARG A 422 13.10 1.29 14.44
CA ARG A 422 13.21 0.00 15.14
C ARG A 422 11.84 -0.66 15.36
N GLN A 423 10.84 0.08 15.85
CA GLN A 423 9.48 -0.43 16.04
C GLN A 423 8.81 -0.82 14.71
N GLU A 424 9.07 -0.08 13.63
CA GLU A 424 8.63 -0.42 12.28
C GLU A 424 9.35 -1.66 11.71
N LEU A 425 10.64 -1.83 12.01
CA LEU A 425 11.40 -3.03 11.68
C LEU A 425 10.88 -4.26 12.43
N ASP A 426 10.59 -4.17 13.73
CA ASP A 426 10.04 -5.30 14.48
C ASP A 426 8.59 -5.61 14.08
N ALA A 427 7.80 -4.60 13.71
CA ALA A 427 6.49 -4.79 13.08
C ALA A 427 6.56 -5.43 11.68
N THR A 428 7.58 -5.14 10.86
CA THR A 428 7.78 -5.83 9.57
C THR A 428 8.22 -7.28 9.77
N LYS A 429 9.10 -7.58 10.74
CA LYS A 429 9.43 -8.98 11.12
C LYS A 429 8.20 -9.77 11.54
N GLN A 430 7.32 -9.19 12.37
CA GLN A 430 6.10 -9.87 12.82
C GLN A 430 5.13 -10.13 11.66
N ARG A 431 4.98 -9.18 10.73
CA ARG A 431 4.20 -9.38 9.49
C ARG A 431 4.81 -10.44 8.57
N LEU A 432 6.14 -10.49 8.45
CA LEU A 432 6.85 -11.50 7.65
C LEU A 432 6.66 -12.90 8.24
N SER A 433 6.86 -13.06 9.56
CA SER A 433 6.64 -14.32 10.27
C SER A 433 5.19 -14.82 10.14
N SER A 434 4.20 -13.93 10.28
CA SER A 434 2.78 -14.28 10.08
C SER A 434 2.47 -14.68 8.64
N THR A 435 3.05 -13.99 7.64
CA THR A 435 2.93 -14.37 6.23
C THR A 435 3.56 -15.73 5.95
N GLN A 436 4.74 -15.99 6.53
CA GLN A 436 5.48 -17.24 6.35
C GLN A 436 4.77 -18.43 7.00
N GLN A 437 4.18 -18.25 8.19
CA GLN A 437 3.32 -19.26 8.81
C GLN A 437 2.10 -19.56 7.93
N SER A 438 1.41 -18.51 7.43
CA SER A 438 0.24 -18.71 6.57
C SER A 438 0.60 -19.39 5.24
N LEU A 439 1.79 -19.16 4.70
CA LEU A 439 2.30 -19.90 3.54
C LEU A 439 2.51 -21.38 3.88
N GLN A 440 3.19 -21.70 4.98
CA GLN A 440 3.41 -23.07 5.45
C GLN A 440 2.09 -23.82 5.72
N GLU A 441 1.08 -23.16 6.28
CA GLU A 441 -0.27 -23.70 6.47
C GLU A 441 -0.94 -24.02 5.12
N ARG A 442 -0.76 -23.16 4.11
CA ARG A 442 -1.30 -23.38 2.76
C ARG A 442 -0.55 -24.49 2.00
N ASP A 443 0.76 -24.60 2.14
CA ASP A 443 1.55 -25.68 1.53
C ASP A 443 1.21 -27.04 2.17
N THR A 444 0.99 -27.06 3.48
CA THR A 444 0.47 -28.23 4.21
C THR A 444 -0.92 -28.61 3.70
N HIS A 445 -1.82 -27.63 3.53
CA HIS A 445 -3.16 -27.87 2.99
C HIS A 445 -3.16 -28.38 1.53
N LEU A 446 -2.30 -27.81 0.67
CA LEU A 446 -2.11 -28.30 -0.71
C LEU A 446 -1.56 -29.74 -0.74
N THR A 447 -0.64 -30.07 0.16
CA THR A 447 -0.10 -31.43 0.33
C THR A 447 -1.19 -32.40 0.77
N ASN A 448 -2.02 -32.02 1.74
CA ASN A 448 -3.17 -32.82 2.17
C ASN A 448 -4.20 -33.01 1.03
N MET A 449 -4.52 -31.97 0.26
CA MET A 449 -5.41 -32.10 -0.90
C MET A 449 -4.83 -33.00 -2.00
N ARG A 450 -3.51 -32.96 -2.23
CA ARG A 450 -2.83 -33.90 -3.15
C ARG A 450 -2.96 -35.34 -2.65
N GLN A 451 -2.67 -35.59 -1.37
CA GLN A 451 -2.79 -36.93 -0.78
C GLN A 451 -4.23 -37.45 -0.81
N GLU A 452 -5.21 -36.62 -0.50
CA GLU A 452 -6.63 -37.00 -0.52
C GLU A 452 -7.11 -37.32 -1.93
N ARG A 453 -6.69 -36.52 -2.93
CA ARG A 453 -6.94 -36.83 -4.35
C ARG A 453 -6.28 -38.13 -4.79
N ARG A 454 -5.12 -38.50 -4.24
CA ARG A 454 -4.48 -39.81 -4.50
C ARG A 454 -5.32 -40.96 -3.93
N LYS A 455 -5.81 -40.86 -2.68
CA LYS A 455 -6.72 -41.87 -2.09
C LYS A 455 -8.01 -42.04 -2.90
N GLN A 456 -8.65 -40.93 -3.28
CA GLN A 456 -9.89 -40.97 -4.08
C GLN A 456 -9.69 -41.63 -5.44
N LEU A 457 -8.53 -41.41 -6.09
CA LEU A 457 -8.17 -42.12 -7.32
C LEU A 457 -7.97 -43.62 -7.08
N GLU A 458 -7.30 -44.00 -5.99
CA GLU A 458 -7.09 -45.40 -5.62
C GLU A 458 -8.42 -46.11 -5.31
N GLU A 459 -9.31 -45.49 -4.53
CA GLU A 459 -10.65 -45.99 -4.21
C GLU A 459 -11.52 -46.15 -5.46
N ILE A 460 -11.50 -45.19 -6.40
CA ILE A 460 -12.21 -45.31 -7.70
C ILE A 460 -11.63 -46.46 -8.54
N LEU A 461 -10.32 -46.66 -8.54
CA LEU A 461 -9.69 -47.78 -9.23
C LEU A 461 -9.96 -49.13 -8.53
N GLU A 462 -10.16 -49.15 -7.21
CA GLU A 462 -10.57 -50.36 -6.50
C GLU A 462 -12.05 -50.69 -6.75
N MET A 463 -12.96 -49.73 -6.58
CA MET A 463 -14.39 -49.90 -6.87
C MET A 463 -14.62 -50.40 -8.31
N LYS A 464 -13.86 -49.87 -9.28
CA LYS A 464 -13.93 -50.35 -10.67
C LYS A 464 -13.37 -51.77 -10.84
N GLN A 465 -12.35 -52.17 -10.08
CA GLN A 465 -11.87 -53.55 -10.06
C GLN A 465 -12.91 -54.50 -9.45
N GLN A 466 -13.52 -54.13 -8.31
CA GLN A 466 -14.56 -54.89 -7.65
C GLN A 466 -15.82 -55.04 -8.53
N ALA A 467 -16.25 -53.97 -9.21
CA ALA A 467 -17.38 -54.00 -10.13
C ALA A 467 -17.13 -54.91 -11.36
N LEU A 468 -15.92 -54.90 -11.92
CA LEU A 468 -15.54 -55.81 -13.02
C LEU A 468 -15.50 -57.28 -12.55
N LEU A 469 -14.99 -57.56 -11.35
CA LEU A 469 -15.02 -58.89 -10.75
C LEU A 469 -16.44 -59.39 -10.49
N ALA A 470 -17.33 -58.53 -9.96
CA ALA A 470 -18.73 -58.84 -9.74
C ALA A 470 -19.45 -59.16 -11.07
N ALA A 471 -19.26 -58.34 -12.11
CA ALA A 471 -19.84 -58.58 -13.43
C ALA A 471 -19.32 -59.87 -14.09
N ILE A 472 -18.05 -60.24 -13.90
CA ILE A 472 -17.52 -61.53 -14.35
C ILE A 472 -18.21 -62.68 -13.59
N SER A 473 -18.29 -62.60 -12.26
CA SER A 473 -18.96 -63.61 -11.43
C SER A 473 -20.45 -63.76 -11.77
N GLU A 474 -21.13 -62.68 -12.13
CA GLU A 474 -22.52 -62.71 -12.60
C GLU A 474 -22.64 -63.43 -13.95
N LYS A 475 -21.71 -63.19 -14.89
CA LYS A 475 -21.70 -63.90 -16.18
C LYS A 475 -21.36 -65.39 -16.01
N ASP A 476 -20.40 -65.74 -15.17
CA ASP A 476 -20.06 -67.14 -14.86
C ASP A 476 -21.23 -67.86 -14.15
N ALA A 477 -21.95 -67.20 -13.25
CA ALA A 477 -23.17 -67.75 -12.63
C ALA A 477 -24.32 -67.95 -13.63
N ASN A 478 -24.55 -67.00 -14.54
CA ASN A 478 -25.53 -67.12 -15.61
C ASN A 478 -25.16 -68.24 -16.61
N ILE A 479 -23.87 -68.41 -16.93
CA ILE A 479 -23.37 -69.53 -17.73
C ILE A 479 -23.68 -70.85 -17.03
N ALA A 480 -23.33 -71.00 -15.75
CA ALA A 480 -23.58 -72.23 -15.00
C ALA A 480 -25.08 -72.56 -14.90
N LEU A 481 -25.94 -71.56 -14.67
CA LEU A 481 -27.40 -71.76 -14.60
C LEU A 481 -27.97 -72.22 -15.96
N LEU A 482 -27.50 -71.65 -17.07
CA LEU A 482 -27.93 -72.06 -18.40
C LEU A 482 -27.37 -73.44 -18.77
N GLU A 483 -26.12 -73.75 -18.42
CA GLU A 483 -25.53 -75.07 -18.67
C GLU A 483 -26.22 -76.19 -17.86
N LEU A 484 -26.67 -75.90 -16.64
CA LEU A 484 -27.47 -76.82 -15.82
C LEU A 484 -28.94 -76.97 -16.27
N SER A 485 -29.47 -76.03 -17.04
CA SER A 485 -30.87 -76.04 -17.52
C SER A 485 -31.03 -76.29 -19.04
N ALA A 486 -29.93 -76.37 -19.79
CA ALA A 486 -29.92 -76.53 -21.24
C ALA A 486 -30.36 -77.94 -21.67
N SER A 487 -31.64 -78.12 -22.00
CA SER A 487 -32.18 -79.36 -22.58
C SER A 487 -31.79 -79.56 -24.07
N ASN A 488 -30.49 -79.54 -24.40
CA ASN A 488 -29.92 -79.65 -25.75
C ASN A 488 -30.50 -78.68 -26.82
N LYS A 489 -31.10 -77.56 -26.40
CA LYS A 489 -31.69 -76.56 -27.30
C LYS A 489 -30.59 -75.67 -27.88
N LYS A 490 -30.47 -75.65 -29.22
CA LYS A 490 -29.51 -74.83 -29.98
C LYS A 490 -29.45 -73.37 -29.52
N LYS A 491 -30.62 -72.75 -29.30
CA LYS A 491 -30.74 -71.36 -28.80
C LYS A 491 -30.02 -71.14 -27.47
N THR A 492 -30.17 -72.07 -26.52
CA THR A 492 -29.52 -71.99 -25.20
C THR A 492 -28.00 -72.17 -25.31
N GLN A 493 -27.53 -73.00 -26.24
CA GLN A 493 -26.09 -73.12 -26.54
C GLN A 493 -25.54 -71.84 -27.19
N GLU A 494 -26.30 -71.20 -28.08
CA GLU A 494 -25.94 -69.90 -28.67
C GLU A 494 -25.89 -68.78 -27.61
N GLU A 495 -26.82 -68.77 -26.66
CA GLU A 495 -26.84 -67.85 -25.49
C GLU A 495 -25.64 -68.07 -24.56
N VAL A 496 -25.30 -69.33 -24.21
CA VAL A 496 -24.09 -69.66 -23.42
C VAL A 496 -22.81 -69.21 -24.15
N LEU A 497 -22.73 -69.41 -25.47
CA LEU A 497 -21.60 -68.95 -26.28
C LEU A 497 -21.54 -67.41 -26.40
N ALA A 498 -22.67 -66.69 -26.30
CA ALA A 498 -22.68 -65.24 -26.21
C ALA A 498 -22.13 -64.77 -24.86
N LEU A 499 -22.63 -65.31 -23.76
CA LEU A 499 -22.20 -64.96 -22.39
C LEU A 499 -20.71 -65.25 -22.17
N LYS A 500 -20.17 -66.36 -22.68
CA LYS A 500 -18.73 -66.67 -22.61
C LYS A 500 -17.89 -65.58 -23.29
N ARG A 501 -18.29 -65.11 -24.47
CA ARG A 501 -17.61 -63.98 -25.16
C ARG A 501 -17.74 -62.65 -24.42
N GLU A 502 -18.81 -62.42 -23.66
CA GLU A 502 -18.95 -61.23 -22.81
C GLU A 502 -18.08 -61.31 -21.56
N ARG A 503 -18.05 -62.46 -20.89
CA ARG A 503 -17.18 -62.78 -19.76
C ARG A 503 -15.71 -62.58 -20.13
N ASP A 504 -15.29 -63.07 -21.30
CA ASP A 504 -13.91 -62.91 -21.78
C ASP A 504 -13.56 -61.44 -22.09
N LYS A 505 -14.51 -60.63 -22.61
CA LYS A 505 -14.32 -59.17 -22.76
C LYS A 505 -14.15 -58.47 -21.42
N LEU A 506 -14.99 -58.80 -20.42
CA LEU A 506 -14.88 -58.25 -19.07
C LEU A 506 -13.56 -58.64 -18.40
N MET A 507 -13.12 -59.89 -18.56
CA MET A 507 -11.83 -60.36 -18.06
C MET A 507 -10.65 -59.63 -18.74
N HIS A 508 -10.75 -59.33 -20.03
CA HIS A 508 -9.75 -58.52 -20.72
C HIS A 508 -9.74 -57.06 -20.23
N GLN A 509 -10.91 -56.45 -19.98
CA GLN A 509 -11.02 -55.12 -19.37
C GLN A 509 -10.45 -55.09 -17.94
N LEU A 510 -10.70 -56.13 -17.14
CA LEU A 510 -10.13 -56.29 -15.80
C LEU A 510 -8.59 -56.38 -15.85
N LYS A 511 -8.03 -57.12 -16.81
CA LYS A 511 -6.58 -57.21 -17.02
C LYS A 511 -5.98 -55.85 -17.41
N GLN A 512 -6.56 -55.17 -18.39
CA GLN A 512 -6.13 -53.83 -18.80
C GLN A 512 -6.22 -52.83 -17.64
N HIS A 513 -7.34 -52.82 -16.92
CA HIS A 513 -7.55 -51.92 -15.79
C HIS A 513 -6.58 -52.16 -14.63
N THR A 514 -6.26 -53.44 -14.33
CA THR A 514 -5.25 -53.80 -13.33
C THR A 514 -3.85 -53.33 -13.75
N GLN A 515 -3.50 -53.48 -15.04
CA GLN A 515 -2.25 -52.95 -15.60
C GLN A 515 -2.19 -51.42 -15.55
N SER A 516 -3.29 -50.72 -15.85
CA SER A 516 -3.40 -49.26 -15.71
C SER A 516 -3.25 -48.80 -14.27
N ARG A 517 -3.84 -49.51 -13.29
CA ARG A 517 -3.66 -49.21 -11.86
C ARG A 517 -2.21 -49.37 -11.44
N MET A 518 -1.57 -50.47 -11.81
CA MET A 518 -0.14 -50.68 -11.51
C MET A 518 0.75 -49.60 -12.14
N LYS A 519 0.48 -49.17 -13.39
CA LYS A 519 1.22 -48.08 -14.02
C LYS A 519 1.01 -46.75 -13.29
N LEU A 520 -0.24 -46.39 -12.97
CA LEU A 520 -0.54 -45.16 -12.21
C LEU A 520 0.11 -45.14 -10.83
N ILE A 521 0.20 -46.28 -10.14
CA ILE A 521 0.91 -46.37 -8.86
C ILE A 521 2.41 -46.14 -9.07
N ALA A 522 3.03 -46.74 -10.10
CA ALA A 522 4.45 -46.53 -10.40
C ALA A 522 4.76 -45.07 -10.83
N ASP A 523 3.99 -44.53 -11.77
CA ASP A 523 4.13 -43.15 -12.27
C ASP A 523 3.99 -42.11 -11.12
N ASN A 524 3.22 -42.41 -10.07
CA ASN A 524 3.01 -41.53 -8.91
C ASN A 524 4.16 -41.53 -7.88
N TYR A 525 5.09 -42.50 -7.92
CA TYR A 525 6.22 -42.54 -6.96
C TYR A 525 7.38 -41.62 -7.38
N GLU A 526 7.62 -41.41 -8.68
CA GLU A 526 8.70 -40.52 -9.14
C GLU A 526 8.41 -39.03 -8.84
N ASP A 527 7.14 -38.62 -8.81
CA ASP A 527 6.68 -37.26 -8.46
C ASP A 527 6.90 -36.94 -6.96
N GLU A 528 7.14 -37.94 -6.12
CA GLU A 528 7.48 -37.75 -4.69
C GLU A 528 9.00 -37.78 -4.44
N GLN A 529 9.79 -38.26 -5.41
CA GLN A 529 11.26 -38.29 -5.35
C GLN A 529 11.89 -36.89 -5.58
N TYR A 530 11.15 -35.97 -6.22
CA TYR A 530 11.61 -34.62 -6.55
C TYR A 530 11.00 -33.54 -5.62
N HIS A 531 11.85 -32.99 -4.75
CA HIS A 531 11.64 -31.81 -3.88
C HIS A 531 10.89 -32.00 -2.55
N PRO A 532 11.66 -32.24 -1.48
CA PRO A 532 11.62 -31.41 -0.29
C PRO A 532 12.64 -30.25 -0.42
N HIS A 533 12.19 -29.03 -0.73
CA HIS A 533 13.02 -27.84 -0.53
C HIS A 533 13.18 -27.60 0.99
N ALA A 534 14.29 -28.07 1.55
CA ALA A 534 14.60 -27.88 2.96
C ALA A 534 14.73 -26.39 3.32
N PRO A 535 14.16 -25.91 4.44
CA PRO A 535 14.37 -24.55 4.91
C PRO A 535 15.86 -24.30 5.19
N HIS A 536 16.39 -23.16 4.72
CA HIS A 536 17.78 -22.78 4.95
C HIS A 536 18.05 -22.55 6.45
N HIS A 537 18.67 -23.52 7.11
CA HIS A 537 19.18 -23.37 8.47
C HIS A 537 20.55 -22.66 8.43
N PRO A 538 20.76 -21.54 9.14
CA PRO A 538 22.06 -20.89 9.20
C PRO A 538 23.00 -21.68 10.14
N GLN A 539 23.84 -22.54 9.56
CA GLN A 539 24.88 -23.27 10.27
C GLN A 539 26.16 -22.42 10.37
N PRO A 540 26.78 -22.27 11.56
CA PRO A 540 28.00 -21.47 11.71
C PRO A 540 29.21 -22.17 11.10
N GLN A 541 29.98 -21.45 10.27
CA GLN A 541 31.25 -21.95 9.72
C GLN A 541 32.43 -21.73 10.70
N PRO A 542 33.37 -22.70 10.82
CA PRO A 542 34.64 -22.50 11.52
C PRO A 542 35.62 -21.64 10.69
N PRO A 543 36.63 -21.01 11.33
CA PRO A 543 37.53 -20.05 10.67
C PRO A 543 38.58 -20.72 9.75
N HIS A 544 39.06 -19.94 8.77
CA HIS A 544 40.01 -20.38 7.75
C HIS A 544 41.44 -20.66 8.25
N ALA A 545 42.12 -21.58 7.54
CA ALA A 545 43.57 -21.79 7.57
C ALA A 545 44.24 -21.20 6.30
N PRO A 546 45.57 -20.91 6.29
CA PRO A 546 46.21 -20.06 5.28
C PRO A 546 46.67 -20.80 3.99
N PRO A 547 46.96 -20.06 2.89
CA PRO A 547 47.32 -20.63 1.59
C PRO A 547 48.82 -20.89 1.38
N GLN A 548 49.13 -21.89 0.56
CA GLN A 548 50.47 -22.24 0.01
C GLN A 548 50.31 -22.69 -1.48
N PRO A 549 51.37 -22.73 -2.30
CA PRO A 549 51.27 -22.42 -3.75
C PRO A 549 51.13 -23.61 -4.72
N GLN A 550 50.79 -23.29 -5.97
CA GLN A 550 50.80 -24.20 -7.13
C GLN A 550 52.22 -24.64 -7.55
N PRO A 551 52.31 -25.79 -8.25
CA PRO A 551 53.10 -25.83 -9.49
C PRO A 551 52.42 -26.55 -10.68
N GLN A 552 52.43 -25.86 -11.83
CA GLN A 552 52.65 -26.33 -13.22
C GLN A 552 51.84 -27.48 -13.90
N TYR A 553 51.58 -27.28 -15.20
CA TYR A 553 50.97 -28.22 -16.17
C TYR A 553 51.95 -29.35 -16.60
N PRO A 554 51.46 -30.46 -17.20
CA PRO A 554 51.37 -30.53 -18.67
C PRO A 554 50.23 -31.39 -19.29
N HIS A 555 49.71 -30.91 -20.43
CA HIS A 555 49.14 -31.60 -21.62
C HIS A 555 48.12 -32.78 -21.56
N ALA A 556 47.32 -32.89 -22.63
CA ALA A 556 46.37 -33.97 -22.93
C ALA A 556 46.87 -34.89 -24.07
N PRO A 557 46.24 -36.08 -24.26
CA PRO A 557 45.72 -36.40 -25.60
C PRO A 557 44.38 -37.19 -25.63
N HIS A 558 43.76 -37.25 -26.82
CA HIS A 558 42.69 -38.19 -27.24
C HIS A 558 43.30 -39.56 -27.70
N PRO A 559 42.61 -40.58 -28.30
CA PRO A 559 41.19 -40.72 -28.75
C PRO A 559 40.54 -42.14 -28.54
N GLN A 560 39.44 -42.43 -29.27
CA GLN A 560 38.85 -43.77 -29.60
C GLN A 560 37.96 -44.47 -28.53
N GLN A 561 36.97 -45.33 -28.85
CA GLN A 561 36.42 -45.84 -30.14
C GLN A 561 34.90 -46.19 -30.04
N THR A 562 34.23 -46.59 -31.13
CA THR A 562 32.76 -46.88 -31.23
C THR A 562 32.41 -48.39 -31.29
N PRO A 563 31.11 -48.78 -31.29
CA PRO A 563 30.46 -49.15 -32.57
C PRO A 563 28.96 -48.78 -32.74
N TYR A 564 28.43 -49.02 -33.96
CA TYR A 564 27.09 -48.74 -34.54
C TYR A 564 26.12 -49.98 -34.43
N PRO A 565 24.88 -50.05 -35.03
CA PRO A 565 24.11 -49.20 -35.99
C PRO A 565 22.65 -48.86 -35.52
N HIS A 566 21.59 -48.49 -36.27
CA HIS A 566 21.31 -48.31 -37.74
C HIS A 566 20.15 -47.30 -38.01
N ALA A 567 19.48 -47.38 -39.19
CA ALA A 567 18.28 -46.61 -39.61
C ALA A 567 17.39 -47.49 -40.56
N PRO A 568 16.26 -47.02 -41.16
CA PRO A 568 16.34 -46.20 -42.40
C PRO A 568 15.20 -45.17 -42.66
N HIS A 569 15.34 -44.40 -43.74
CA HIS A 569 14.38 -43.39 -44.27
C HIS A 569 14.20 -43.56 -45.80
N PRO A 570 13.05 -43.13 -46.36
CA PRO A 570 13.01 -42.52 -47.70
C PRO A 570 12.00 -41.36 -47.87
N GLN A 571 12.08 -40.43 -48.85
CA GLN A 571 13.26 -39.83 -49.50
C GLN A 571 12.94 -38.44 -50.15
N HIS A 572 13.60 -38.10 -51.27
CA HIS A 572 13.78 -36.77 -51.92
C HIS A 572 13.23 -36.75 -53.39
N PRO A 573 13.33 -35.67 -54.24
CA PRO A 573 14.44 -34.67 -54.41
C PRO A 573 13.94 -33.21 -54.65
N GLN A 574 14.65 -32.18 -55.18
CA GLN A 574 16.03 -32.00 -55.70
C GLN A 574 16.57 -30.54 -55.52
N HIS A 575 17.47 -30.07 -56.40
CA HIS A 575 18.20 -28.77 -56.48
C HIS A 575 18.49 -28.45 -57.99
N PRO A 576 19.21 -27.38 -58.50
CA PRO A 576 20.26 -26.55 -57.85
C PRO A 576 20.47 -25.02 -58.25
N GLN A 577 21.34 -24.34 -57.47
CA GLN A 577 22.43 -23.35 -57.82
C GLN A 577 22.25 -21.90 -58.40
N HIS A 578 22.99 -20.96 -57.74
CA HIS A 578 23.69 -19.71 -58.19
C HIS A 578 22.89 -18.52 -58.82
N LEU A 579 23.30 -17.23 -58.81
CA LEU A 579 24.64 -16.58 -58.75
C LEU A 579 24.61 -15.07 -58.29
N GLN A 580 25.69 -14.56 -57.67
CA GLN A 580 26.23 -13.14 -57.64
C GLN A 580 25.48 -11.92 -57.00
N HIS A 581 26.24 -10.80 -56.93
CA HIS A 581 26.15 -9.52 -56.17
C HIS A 581 26.79 -8.40 -57.06
N PRO A 582 26.98 -7.07 -56.72
CA PRO A 582 26.60 -6.23 -55.54
C PRO A 582 26.14 -4.75 -55.87
N GLN A 583 26.17 -3.83 -54.87
CA GLN A 583 26.22 -2.32 -54.92
C GLN A 583 24.94 -1.54 -55.39
N HIS A 584 24.38 -0.51 -54.72
CA HIS A 584 24.82 0.73 -54.00
C HIS A 584 24.82 2.02 -54.90
N PRO A 585 24.78 3.27 -54.39
CA PRO A 585 23.74 3.92 -53.54
C PRO A 585 23.44 5.40 -53.93
N GLN A 586 22.48 6.11 -53.29
CA GLN A 586 22.61 7.55 -52.89
C GLN A 586 21.41 8.12 -52.11
N ALA A 587 21.56 9.33 -51.55
CA ALA A 587 20.55 10.09 -50.78
C ALA A 587 20.65 11.62 -51.04
N SER A 588 19.61 12.39 -50.70
CA SER A 588 19.62 13.86 -50.55
C SER A 588 18.41 14.37 -49.74
N GLN A 589 18.47 15.62 -49.26
CA GLN A 589 17.53 16.22 -48.28
C GLN A 589 16.68 17.34 -48.90
N GLN A 590 15.54 17.70 -48.27
CA GLN A 590 15.16 19.10 -47.92
C GLN A 590 13.85 19.19 -47.10
N HIS A 591 13.64 20.34 -46.44
CA HIS A 591 12.47 20.74 -45.62
C HIS A 591 11.88 22.05 -46.20
N PRO A 592 10.56 22.36 -46.07
CA PRO A 592 10.04 23.01 -44.84
C PRO A 592 8.55 22.73 -44.45
N HIS A 593 8.12 23.34 -43.34
CA HIS A 593 6.74 23.50 -42.82
C HIS A 593 6.04 24.76 -43.42
N PRO A 594 4.78 25.20 -43.07
CA PRO A 594 3.83 24.73 -42.03
C PRO A 594 2.32 24.62 -42.46
N GLN A 595 1.43 24.11 -41.57
CA GLN A 595 0.15 24.74 -41.13
C GLN A 595 -0.77 23.80 -40.28
N GLN A 596 -1.78 24.38 -39.62
CA GLN A 596 -2.86 23.83 -38.76
C GLN A 596 -4.23 24.38 -39.29
N PRO A 597 -5.43 24.12 -38.69
CA PRO A 597 -5.92 23.08 -37.75
C PRO A 597 -7.28 22.44 -38.16
N GLN A 598 -7.84 21.51 -37.37
CA GLN A 598 -9.16 21.63 -36.67
C GLN A 598 -9.80 20.28 -36.21
N MET A 599 -10.78 20.38 -35.31
CA MET A 599 -11.58 19.31 -34.69
C MET A 599 -12.99 19.21 -35.29
N GLN A 600 -13.66 18.05 -35.16
CA GLN A 600 -15.13 18.00 -35.15
C GLN A 600 -15.70 16.83 -34.33
N TYR A 601 -16.79 17.12 -33.59
CA TYR A 601 -17.65 16.16 -32.87
C TYR A 601 -18.94 15.91 -33.68
N PRO A 602 -19.62 14.76 -33.49
CA PRO A 602 -21.01 14.58 -33.94
C PRO A 602 -22.03 14.30 -32.80
N HIS A 603 -23.15 15.04 -32.83
CA HIS A 603 -24.41 14.87 -32.07
C HIS A 603 -25.52 15.62 -32.83
N PRO A 604 -26.82 15.39 -32.57
CA PRO A 604 -27.59 14.13 -32.45
C PRO A 604 -28.62 14.04 -33.62
N PRO A 605 -29.77 13.34 -33.50
CA PRO A 605 -31.01 14.10 -33.25
C PRO A 605 -32.12 13.41 -32.41
N HIS A 606 -33.19 14.18 -32.21
CA HIS A 606 -34.50 13.96 -31.56
C HIS A 606 -35.41 12.88 -32.21
N GLN A 607 -36.65 12.54 -31.76
CA GLN A 607 -37.41 12.49 -30.48
C GLN A 607 -38.92 12.42 -30.82
N GLN A 608 -39.72 11.44 -30.33
CA GLN A 608 -41.17 11.58 -30.02
C GLN A 608 -41.88 10.29 -29.52
N HIS A 609 -42.98 10.51 -28.79
CA HIS A 609 -44.09 9.59 -28.38
C HIS A 609 -45.42 10.26 -28.87
N PRO A 610 -46.67 9.73 -28.75
CA PRO A 610 -47.19 8.74 -27.77
C PRO A 610 -48.33 7.76 -28.25
N GLN A 611 -48.97 7.08 -27.28
CA GLN A 611 -50.33 6.48 -27.23
C GLN A 611 -50.57 4.96 -27.50
N HIS A 612 -51.56 4.46 -26.75
CA HIS A 612 -52.25 3.14 -26.76
C HIS A 612 -53.50 3.18 -27.70
N PRO A 613 -54.27 2.09 -28.03
CA PRO A 613 -54.65 0.97 -27.14
C PRO A 613 -55.01 -0.43 -27.74
N GLN A 614 -55.36 -1.36 -26.82
CA GLN A 614 -56.17 -2.61 -26.91
C GLN A 614 -55.77 -3.83 -27.81
N PRO A 615 -56.11 -5.08 -27.39
CA PRO A 615 -55.91 -6.32 -28.16
C PRO A 615 -57.19 -7.13 -28.51
N PRO A 616 -57.19 -7.89 -29.63
CA PRO A 616 -58.05 -9.07 -29.84
C PRO A 616 -57.32 -10.25 -30.56
N PRO A 617 -57.95 -11.42 -30.83
CA PRO A 617 -58.86 -12.20 -29.98
C PRO A 617 -58.55 -13.73 -29.92
N GLN A 618 -59.13 -14.36 -28.89
CA GLN A 618 -59.61 -15.76 -28.75
C GLN A 618 -59.32 -16.84 -29.80
N HIS A 619 -58.92 -18.04 -29.32
CA HIS A 619 -59.57 -19.38 -29.47
C HIS A 619 -58.61 -20.46 -28.91
N GLN A 620 -58.95 -21.67 -28.46
CA GLN A 620 -60.15 -22.39 -27.94
C GLN A 620 -59.59 -23.69 -27.24
N GLN A 621 -60.24 -24.54 -26.43
CA GLN A 621 -61.60 -24.76 -25.92
C GLN A 621 -61.50 -25.46 -24.51
N HIS A 622 -62.56 -26.11 -24.00
CA HIS A 622 -62.58 -27.00 -22.82
C HIS A 622 -63.72 -28.03 -22.95
N PRO A 623 -63.67 -29.16 -22.22
CA PRO A 623 -64.83 -29.51 -21.36
C PRO A 623 -64.52 -29.50 -19.85
N ARG A 624 -65.57 -29.58 -19.02
CA ARG A 624 -65.54 -29.57 -17.54
C ARG A 624 -66.24 -30.81 -16.95
N PRO A 625 -65.97 -31.17 -15.67
CA PRO A 625 -66.72 -32.19 -14.93
C PRO A 625 -68.01 -31.64 -14.28
N PRO A 626 -68.94 -32.51 -13.84
CA PRO A 626 -70.17 -32.11 -13.15
C PRO A 626 -70.01 -31.89 -11.63
N GLN A 627 -70.93 -31.11 -11.07
CA GLN A 627 -71.18 -30.92 -9.63
C GLN A 627 -72.71 -30.96 -9.41
N PRO A 628 -73.22 -31.15 -8.18
CA PRO A 628 -73.67 -30.02 -7.32
C PRO A 628 -73.38 -30.32 -5.81
N GLN A 629 -73.89 -29.67 -4.75
CA GLN A 629 -74.97 -28.68 -4.53
C GLN A 629 -74.51 -27.53 -3.58
N HIS A 630 -75.44 -27.03 -2.75
CA HIS A 630 -75.45 -25.84 -1.87
C HIS A 630 -76.44 -26.12 -0.70
N PRO A 631 -76.77 -25.22 0.28
CA PRO A 631 -76.43 -23.78 0.40
C PRO A 631 -76.02 -23.24 1.81
N HIS A 632 -75.57 -21.97 1.80
CA HIS A 632 -75.69 -20.81 2.74
C HIS A 632 -76.21 -20.91 4.20
N GLN A 633 -76.17 -19.86 5.06
CA GLN A 633 -75.22 -18.74 5.40
C GLN A 633 -75.93 -17.73 6.38
N GLN A 634 -75.18 -17.03 7.25
CA GLN A 634 -75.51 -15.77 7.99
C GLN A 634 -76.29 -15.77 9.37
N HIS A 635 -76.20 -14.62 10.07
CA HIS A 635 -76.54 -14.26 11.49
C HIS A 635 -77.90 -13.43 11.58
N PRO A 636 -78.35 -12.68 12.65
CA PRO A 636 -77.76 -12.32 13.98
C PRO A 636 -78.68 -12.15 15.26
N GLN A 637 -78.05 -11.80 16.42
CA GLN A 637 -78.46 -10.91 17.57
C GLN A 637 -79.46 -11.27 18.74
N HIS A 638 -78.91 -11.24 19.99
CA HIS A 638 -79.40 -10.62 21.27
C HIS A 638 -80.71 -11.07 22.03
N PRO A 639 -80.97 -10.66 23.31
CA PRO A 639 -80.08 -10.46 24.51
C PRO A 639 -80.68 -10.84 25.92
N GLN A 640 -79.85 -11.04 26.98
CA GLN A 640 -80.10 -10.75 28.44
C GLN A 640 -78.85 -11.14 29.28
N GLN A 641 -78.16 -10.27 30.05
CA GLN A 641 -78.40 -9.62 31.37
C GLN A 641 -77.87 -10.36 32.66
N HIS A 642 -76.60 -10.05 33.05
CA HIS A 642 -76.09 -9.72 34.42
C HIS A 642 -76.20 -10.70 35.65
N PRO A 643 -75.46 -10.49 36.78
CA PRO A 643 -74.10 -9.89 36.99
C PRO A 643 -73.17 -10.57 38.07
N HIS A 644 -71.92 -10.08 38.19
CA HIS A 644 -70.93 -10.22 39.31
C HIS A 644 -70.30 -11.62 39.58
N GLY A 645 -69.09 -11.77 40.18
CA GLY A 645 -68.19 -10.80 40.87
C GLY A 645 -66.67 -11.08 40.72
N HIS A 646 -65.83 -10.68 41.70
CA HIS A 646 -64.37 -10.39 41.52
C HIS A 646 -63.35 -11.33 42.23
N LEU A 647 -62.20 -11.58 41.56
CA LEU A 647 -60.81 -11.79 42.10
C LEU A 647 -60.54 -13.04 43.00
N PRO A 648 -59.27 -13.36 43.38
CA PRO A 648 -58.03 -13.55 42.59
C PRO A 648 -57.32 -14.92 42.88
N PRO A 649 -56.19 -15.28 42.22
CA PRO A 649 -55.58 -16.63 42.30
C PRO A 649 -54.32 -16.75 43.20
N GLN A 650 -53.95 -17.98 43.63
CA GLN A 650 -52.60 -18.39 44.10
C GLN A 650 -52.31 -19.90 43.89
N HIS A 651 -51.04 -20.30 44.06
CA HIS A 651 -50.47 -21.65 43.86
C HIS A 651 -50.75 -22.65 45.00
N PRO A 652 -50.41 -23.94 44.79
CA PRO A 652 -49.66 -24.70 45.80
C PRO A 652 -48.38 -25.40 45.28
N HIS A 653 -47.45 -25.70 46.20
CA HIS A 653 -46.23 -26.49 46.00
C HIS A 653 -46.47 -28.01 46.20
N PRO A 654 -45.53 -28.90 45.80
CA PRO A 654 -45.66 -30.36 45.95
C PRO A 654 -45.24 -30.87 47.34
N GLN A 655 -45.60 -32.13 47.66
CA GLN A 655 -45.11 -32.88 48.81
C GLN A 655 -44.62 -34.29 48.41
N HIS A 656 -43.63 -34.80 49.15
CA HIS A 656 -43.14 -36.19 49.08
C HIS A 656 -43.95 -37.11 50.00
N PRO A 657 -43.95 -38.43 49.73
CA PRO A 657 -44.03 -39.47 50.76
C PRO A 657 -42.72 -40.29 50.85
N HIS A 658 -42.37 -40.74 52.07
CA HIS A 658 -41.27 -41.68 52.33
C HIS A 658 -41.80 -43.10 52.60
N GLY A 659 -40.97 -44.11 52.33
CA GLY A 659 -41.17 -45.52 52.73
C GLY A 659 -39.83 -46.19 53.05
N PRO A 660 -39.78 -47.23 53.93
CA PRO A 660 -38.53 -47.67 54.58
C PRO A 660 -37.75 -48.78 53.85
N PRO A 661 -36.44 -48.97 54.18
CA PRO A 661 -35.56 -49.96 53.56
C PRO A 661 -35.52 -51.32 54.28
N GLN A 662 -35.03 -52.36 53.57
CA GLN A 662 -34.50 -53.62 54.14
C GLN A 662 -33.03 -53.81 53.74
N GLN A 663 -32.33 -54.77 54.38
CA GLN A 663 -30.87 -54.91 54.33
C GLN A 663 -30.37 -56.25 53.75
N GLY A 664 -29.31 -56.16 52.94
CA GLY A 664 -28.28 -57.19 52.74
C GLY A 664 -28.56 -58.32 51.72
N PRO A 665 -27.56 -59.18 51.43
CA PRO A 665 -26.15 -59.13 51.83
C PRO A 665 -25.15 -59.10 50.63
N HIS A 666 -23.86 -58.85 50.92
CA HIS A 666 -22.76 -59.03 49.96
C HIS A 666 -22.42 -60.50 49.70
N PRO A 667 -21.84 -60.81 48.52
CA PRO A 667 -20.76 -61.79 48.44
C PRO A 667 -19.49 -61.28 47.75
N GLN A 668 -18.40 -61.98 48.05
CA GLN A 668 -16.98 -61.66 47.88
C GLN A 668 -16.44 -61.63 46.43
N HIS A 669 -15.25 -61.02 46.26
CA HIS A 669 -14.39 -61.19 45.08
C HIS A 669 -13.89 -62.65 44.92
N PRO A 670 -13.46 -63.01 43.69
CA PRO A 670 -12.03 -63.32 43.52
C PRO A 670 -11.36 -62.64 42.31
N HIS A 671 -10.03 -62.51 42.36
CA HIS A 671 -9.19 -62.20 41.19
C HIS A 671 -9.03 -63.44 40.28
N PRO A 672 -8.74 -63.25 38.99
CA PRO A 672 -7.47 -63.81 38.50
C PRO A 672 -6.66 -62.93 37.52
N GLN A 673 -5.34 -62.97 37.71
CA GLN A 673 -4.22 -63.01 36.75
C GLN A 673 -4.32 -62.34 35.35
N HIS A 674 -3.30 -61.52 35.06
CA HIS A 674 -2.89 -61.11 33.70
C HIS A 674 -2.35 -62.27 32.85
N PRO A 675 -2.56 -62.20 31.53
CA PRO A 675 -1.48 -62.40 30.55
C PRO A 675 -0.99 -61.07 29.92
N GLN A 676 0.04 -61.13 29.08
CA GLN A 676 0.73 -59.97 28.48
C GLN A 676 0.55 -59.87 26.96
N HIS A 677 0.31 -58.63 26.46
CA HIS A 677 0.61 -58.15 25.09
C HIS A 677 -0.14 -58.84 23.91
N PRO A 678 -0.10 -58.28 22.66
CA PRO A 678 0.62 -57.09 22.17
C PRO A 678 -0.27 -55.91 21.71
N GLN A 679 0.36 -54.93 21.06
CA GLN A 679 -0.20 -53.63 20.64
C GLN A 679 -0.93 -53.72 19.28
N HIS A 680 -1.98 -52.90 19.09
CA HIS A 680 -2.30 -52.22 17.81
C HIS A 680 -3.18 -50.96 18.11
N PRO A 681 -3.32 -49.98 17.19
CA PRO A 681 -3.63 -48.60 17.55
C PRO A 681 -5.12 -48.30 17.76
N GLN A 682 -5.40 -47.30 18.59
CA GLN A 682 -6.70 -46.64 18.63
C GLN A 682 -6.88 -45.73 17.41
N HIS A 683 -8.07 -45.76 16.80
CA HIS A 683 -8.48 -44.73 15.85
C HIS A 683 -8.54 -43.36 16.54
N PRO A 684 -8.02 -42.28 15.94
CA PRO A 684 -8.32 -40.93 16.38
C PRO A 684 -9.83 -40.66 16.27
N GLN A 685 -10.45 -40.23 17.36
CA GLN A 685 -11.82 -39.73 17.34
C GLN A 685 -11.87 -38.38 16.61
N HIS A 686 -12.93 -38.13 15.83
CA HIS A 686 -13.16 -36.82 15.23
C HIS A 686 -13.40 -35.76 16.32
N PRO A 687 -12.66 -34.64 16.34
CA PRO A 687 -13.03 -33.50 17.17
C PRO A 687 -14.24 -32.78 16.54
N HIS A 688 -15.35 -32.68 17.26
CA HIS A 688 -16.45 -31.80 16.89
C HIS A 688 -15.99 -30.33 16.85
N HIS A 689 -16.73 -29.49 16.12
CA HIS A 689 -16.37 -28.10 15.81
C HIS A 689 -16.02 -27.23 17.02
N ALA A 690 -14.72 -26.94 17.18
CA ALA A 690 -14.25 -25.81 17.97
C ALA A 690 -14.40 -24.50 17.16
N GLN A 691 -15.03 -23.49 17.76
CA GLN A 691 -15.37 -22.25 17.06
C GLN A 691 -14.12 -21.38 16.76
N HIS A 692 -14.07 -20.79 15.56
CA HIS A 692 -12.96 -19.92 15.14
C HIS A 692 -12.74 -18.71 16.08
N PRO A 693 -11.50 -18.43 16.52
CA PRO A 693 -11.13 -17.11 17.03
C PRO A 693 -11.24 -16.07 15.91
N ARG A 694 -12.08 -15.06 16.07
CA ARG A 694 -12.13 -13.91 15.14
C ARG A 694 -10.94 -12.98 15.38
N HIS A 695 -9.95 -13.00 14.49
CA HIS A 695 -8.93 -11.96 14.48
C HIS A 695 -9.51 -10.60 14.05
N PRO A 696 -9.13 -9.48 14.70
CA PRO A 696 -9.52 -8.14 14.30
C PRO A 696 -8.72 -7.65 13.08
N SER A 697 -9.32 -6.78 12.27
CA SER A 697 -8.62 -6.10 11.17
C SER A 697 -7.56 -5.11 11.69
N PRO A 698 -6.45 -4.89 10.95
CA PRO A 698 -5.34 -4.06 11.42
C PRO A 698 -5.71 -2.57 11.49
N HIS A 699 -5.38 -1.92 12.61
CA HIS A 699 -5.53 -0.46 12.76
C HIS A 699 -4.46 0.30 11.97
N HIS A 700 -4.87 1.24 11.12
CA HIS A 700 -3.97 2.27 10.61
C HIS A 700 -3.70 3.34 11.69
N ARG A 701 -2.42 3.73 11.80
CA ARG A 701 -1.90 4.83 12.63
C ARG A 701 -1.10 5.75 11.67
N GLY A 702 -1.42 7.03 11.52
CA GLY A 702 -2.57 7.79 12.00
C GLY A 702 -2.54 9.23 11.46
N GLY A 703 -3.66 9.95 11.47
CA GLY A 703 -3.74 11.35 11.03
C GLY A 703 -4.98 12.06 11.57
N PRO A 704 -4.91 13.37 11.90
CA PRO A 704 -5.95 14.06 12.67
C PRO A 704 -7.13 14.56 11.79
N ALA A 705 -8.01 13.64 11.37
CA ALA A 705 -9.26 14.01 10.71
C ALA A 705 -10.31 14.50 11.74
N ARG A 706 -10.69 15.79 11.66
CA ARG A 706 -11.80 16.35 12.46
C ARG A 706 -13.14 15.83 11.93
N GLY A 707 -13.89 15.12 12.78
CA GLY A 707 -15.31 14.83 12.54
C GLY A 707 -16.23 16.01 12.88
N PRO A 708 -17.49 16.02 12.39
CA PRO A 708 -18.48 17.04 12.74
C PRO A 708 -18.94 16.91 14.20
N PRO A 709 -19.37 18.01 14.85
CA PRO A 709 -19.76 17.98 16.26
C PRO A 709 -21.13 17.33 16.47
N HIS A 710 -21.22 16.36 17.37
CA HIS A 710 -22.51 15.92 17.93
C HIS A 710 -23.02 16.94 18.96
N ALA A 711 -24.32 17.26 18.90
CA ALA A 711 -24.99 18.04 19.93
C ALA A 711 -25.04 17.24 21.24
N GLY A 712 -24.49 17.79 22.33
CA GLY A 712 -24.53 17.13 23.65
C GLY A 712 -23.37 17.45 24.61
N HIS A 713 -22.28 18.08 24.18
CA HIS A 713 -21.21 18.52 25.09
C HIS A 713 -21.41 19.94 25.59
N ARG A 714 -21.56 20.06 26.92
CA ARG A 714 -21.55 21.34 27.64
C ARG A 714 -20.09 21.82 27.76
N PRO A 715 -19.72 23.02 27.27
CA PRO A 715 -18.33 23.49 27.29
C PRO A 715 -17.80 23.70 28.71
N SER A 716 -16.49 23.55 28.88
CA SER A 716 -15.79 23.77 30.15
C SER A 716 -15.92 25.24 30.62
N PRO A 717 -16.02 25.53 31.94
CA PRO A 717 -16.18 26.90 32.46
C PRO A 717 -15.15 27.89 31.93
N ASP A 718 -13.89 27.49 31.78
CA ASP A 718 -12.83 28.38 31.25
C ASP A 718 -12.97 28.64 29.75
N GLN A 719 -13.52 27.68 29.00
CA GLN A 719 -13.86 27.86 27.59
C GLN A 719 -15.03 28.82 27.42
N VAL A 720 -16.03 28.77 28.32
CA VAL A 720 -17.14 29.74 28.38
C VAL A 720 -16.61 31.13 28.75
N ARG A 721 -15.74 31.25 29.75
CA ARG A 721 -15.08 32.52 30.12
C ARG A 721 -14.29 33.11 28.97
N SER A 722 -13.48 32.30 28.28
CA SER A 722 -12.69 32.75 27.12
C SER A 722 -13.59 33.23 25.97
N HIS A 723 -14.70 32.52 25.70
CA HIS A 723 -15.65 32.93 24.67
C HIS A 723 -16.42 34.20 25.04
N MET A 724 -16.82 34.37 26.31
CA MET A 724 -17.43 35.63 26.77
C MET A 724 -16.44 36.80 26.72
N LEU A 725 -15.17 36.59 27.07
CA LEU A 725 -14.15 37.64 26.97
C LEU A 725 -13.90 38.05 25.52
N PHE A 726 -13.88 37.09 24.59
CA PHE A 726 -13.77 37.35 23.16
C PHE A 726 -14.98 38.13 22.61
N MET A 727 -16.20 37.77 23.03
CA MET A 727 -17.43 38.51 22.70
C MET A 727 -17.40 39.94 23.26
N LEU A 728 -16.91 40.14 24.49
CA LEU A 728 -16.77 41.46 25.10
C LEU A 728 -15.78 42.33 24.31
N LEU A 729 -14.61 41.78 23.97
CA LEU A 729 -13.58 42.47 23.21
C LEU A 729 -14.05 42.84 21.79
N ASN A 730 -14.77 41.94 21.10
CA ASN A 730 -15.38 42.25 19.81
C ASN A 730 -16.45 43.35 19.92
N THR A 731 -17.27 43.32 20.97
CA THR A 731 -18.29 44.35 21.22
C THR A 731 -17.64 45.72 21.47
N ILE A 732 -16.59 45.77 22.30
CA ILE A 732 -15.81 46.98 22.56
C ILE A 732 -15.16 47.49 21.27
N TYR A 733 -14.57 46.61 20.45
CA TYR A 733 -13.96 46.98 19.18
C TYR A 733 -14.98 47.58 18.20
N ILE A 734 -16.16 46.98 18.05
CA ILE A 734 -17.25 47.48 17.19
C ILE A 734 -17.80 48.82 17.70
N VAL A 735 -17.91 49.00 19.02
CA VAL A 735 -18.31 50.30 19.61
C VAL A 735 -17.23 51.35 19.36
N PHE A 736 -15.94 51.02 19.48
CA PHE A 736 -14.84 51.92 19.20
C PHE A 736 -14.78 52.32 17.72
N GLN A 737 -14.99 51.37 16.79
CA GLN A 737 -15.06 51.65 15.36
C GLN A 737 -16.26 52.55 15.01
N LYS A 738 -17.43 52.32 15.61
CA LYS A 738 -18.62 53.17 15.43
C LYS A 738 -18.44 54.57 16.01
N SER A 739 -17.72 54.72 17.12
CA SER A 739 -17.36 56.03 17.68
C SER A 739 -16.36 56.76 16.79
N ALA A 740 -15.32 56.08 16.29
CA ALA A 740 -14.34 56.66 15.37
C ALA A 740 -14.98 57.16 14.06
N LEU A 741 -15.89 56.35 13.47
CA LEU A 741 -16.68 56.76 12.31
C LEU A 741 -17.57 57.97 12.62
N LYS A 742 -18.23 58.00 13.80
CA LYS A 742 -19.04 59.15 14.22
C LYS A 742 -18.23 60.43 14.45
N SER A 743 -16.98 60.35 14.91
CA SER A 743 -16.10 61.51 14.98
C SER A 743 -15.74 62.03 13.59
N PHE A 744 -15.51 61.13 12.63
CA PHE A 744 -15.15 61.49 11.25
C PHE A 744 -16.30 62.16 10.48
N ASP A 745 -17.56 61.87 10.83
CA ASP A 745 -18.76 62.55 10.32
C ASP A 745 -19.08 63.89 11.03
N ILE A 746 -18.29 64.30 12.02
CA ILE A 746 -18.43 65.58 12.76
C ILE A 746 -17.33 66.59 12.39
N GLU A 747 -16.31 66.15 11.66
CA GLU A 747 -15.16 66.97 11.19
C GLU A 747 -15.26 67.32 9.69
N LYS A 748 -16.50 67.42 9.18
CA LYS A 748 -16.89 67.83 7.81
C LYS A 748 -18.12 68.73 7.83
#